data_AF-A0A6N9TDV9-F1
#
_entry.id   AF-A0A6N9TDV9-F1
#
_cell.length_a   1.000
_cell.length_b   1.000
_cell.length_c   1.000
_cell.angle_alpha   90.00
_cell.angle_beta   90.00
_cell.angle_gamma   90.00
#
_symmetry.space_group_name_H-M   'P 1'
#
loop_
_entity.id
_entity.type
_entity.pdbx_description
1 polymer ?
#
loop_
_entity_poly.entity_id
_entity_poly.type
_entity_poly.pdbx_seq_one_letter_code
_entity_poly.pdbx_strand_id
1 'polypeptide(L)'
;MRKDLPPRYYLTHFHEFLSFFEGASATLLSDEAASFIERFNALDDDKQCIIVRAANRKYAIIDRTQFNYAEINTPQAQINSLIESGWFGDLTNASFNDIAGVLTKDAILTLLADYGSTQGLSSLTKPKLVTLLGNEIRANGWPSRFSIDNYLVCLFNDALRFLLFLYFGNTKSRLNQFSMRDLGVMRTRSDSVTDVARFESKSDTEAAWFYANHYTQIPFYHTETLLSLADSDFPSTEGVSAGFYKDQLLYALGLKLLDEDKQKGLNILRLADSDKGKEKWIRESYKLGCVDEVKSELEYIIDNPQSDTLLAFAEDFYARKYNKKRTSTVTDMLRNASRELSIDVSQNQQVERGVLAYYARQGIEGWRTENRLWRSLFGLTFWKQLYEEDTLVTEFDRRPLSLKQNNFYAKFETSIEALLSSLDTPEKLLFHIQKMATQHYGKVNSLFMWSSRLLAPIEALLRHGKLQSIHSLLRMMCKDFESLRDGFPDIMVYENGLRFEEIKAPGDQLRRNQLVSIQRLQQAGFEVAVTTVNWVRDPEQPYVVVDIETTGGNNSYNRITEIGMVKLIAGEEVARYQTLLNPQRRIPSNITRLTGISDEMVKDAPLFSEVANDIAEFTEDAVFVAHNVNFDYGFIKQEFARLEQSFRRPKMCTVREMRRTHPGLPSYSLANLTKHFYISMERHHRALSDAKAAAELLKLAFEKDDEVNDLAND
;
A
#
# COMPACT_ATOMS: atom_id res chain seq x y z
N MET A 1 -13.71 24.91 -0.91
CA MET A 1 -15.08 24.98 -1.47
C MET A 1 -15.42 23.57 -1.96
N ARG A 2 -16.37 22.86 -1.34
CA ARG A 2 -16.81 21.55 -1.89
C ARG A 2 -17.53 21.85 -3.20
N LYS A 3 -17.10 21.25 -4.30
CA LYS A 3 -17.85 21.30 -5.57
C LYS A 3 -19.11 20.48 -5.36
N ASP A 4 -20.28 21.10 -5.50
CA ASP A 4 -21.54 20.37 -5.55
C ASP A 4 -21.74 19.86 -6.98
N LEU A 5 -22.07 18.58 -7.13
CA LEU A 5 -22.37 17.96 -8.42
C LEU A 5 -23.86 18.19 -8.77
N PRO A 6 -24.20 18.42 -10.05
CA PRO A 6 -25.58 18.67 -10.45
C PRO A 6 -26.48 17.45 -10.21
N PRO A 7 -27.81 17.64 -10.11
CA PRO A 7 -28.76 16.54 -10.17
C PRO A 7 -28.50 15.67 -11.41
N ARG A 8 -28.62 14.35 -11.29
CA ARG A 8 -28.36 13.36 -12.36
C ARG A 8 -26.91 13.30 -12.88
N TYR A 9 -25.90 13.88 -12.20
CA TYR A 9 -24.49 13.80 -12.64
C TYR A 9 -24.01 12.36 -12.96
N TYR A 10 -24.53 11.38 -12.23
CA TYR A 10 -24.17 9.98 -12.39
C TYR A 10 -24.63 9.40 -13.74
N LEU A 11 -25.71 9.93 -14.31
CA LEU A 11 -26.19 9.56 -15.64
C LEU A 11 -25.23 10.10 -16.71
N THR A 12 -24.76 11.35 -16.56
CA THR A 12 -23.72 11.92 -17.42
C THR A 12 -22.44 11.08 -17.38
N HIS A 13 -21.98 10.68 -16.19
CA HIS A 13 -20.82 9.78 -16.03
C HIS A 13 -21.05 8.43 -16.69
N PHE A 14 -22.28 7.91 -16.66
CA PHE A 14 -22.60 6.64 -17.29
C PHE A 14 -22.59 6.74 -18.82
N HIS A 15 -23.12 7.81 -19.40
CA HIS A 15 -23.00 8.05 -20.85
C HIS A 15 -21.53 8.24 -21.27
N GLU A 16 -20.74 8.97 -20.49
CA GLU A 16 -19.30 9.10 -20.72
C GLU A 16 -18.57 7.75 -20.67
N PHE A 17 -18.98 6.87 -19.75
CA PHE A 17 -18.50 5.50 -19.69
C PHE A 17 -18.93 4.68 -20.93
N LEU A 18 -20.17 4.82 -21.37
CA LEU A 18 -20.68 4.08 -22.52
C LEU A 18 -20.07 4.54 -23.86
N SER A 19 -19.74 5.83 -24.01
CA SER A 19 -19.12 6.34 -25.25
C SER A 19 -17.75 5.71 -25.54
N PHE A 20 -17.09 5.15 -24.52
CA PHE A 20 -15.87 4.36 -24.72
C PHE A 20 -16.06 3.14 -25.65
N PHE A 21 -17.29 2.60 -25.71
CA PHE A 21 -17.63 1.43 -26.52
C PHE A 21 -18.14 1.80 -27.92
N GLU A 22 -18.06 3.07 -28.32
CA GLU A 22 -18.41 3.53 -29.67
C GLU A 22 -17.21 3.54 -30.62
N GLY A 23 -15.98 3.53 -30.07
CA GLY A 23 -14.72 3.59 -30.82
C GLY A 23 -14.05 2.23 -31.01
N ALA A 24 -12.72 2.18 -30.84
CA ALA A 24 -11.91 0.97 -31.04
C ALA A 24 -12.35 -0.22 -30.16
N SER A 25 -12.99 0.03 -29.01
CA SER A 25 -13.44 -1.02 -28.09
C SER A 25 -14.78 -1.66 -28.47
N ALA A 26 -15.51 -1.14 -29.47
CA ALA A 26 -16.80 -1.67 -29.90
C ALA A 26 -16.71 -3.13 -30.37
N THR A 27 -15.62 -3.49 -31.05
CA THR A 27 -15.38 -4.84 -31.59
C THR A 27 -15.09 -5.89 -30.51
N LEU A 28 -14.83 -5.45 -29.27
CA LEU A 28 -14.55 -6.32 -28.13
C LEU A 28 -15.81 -6.72 -27.34
N LEU A 29 -16.96 -6.14 -27.68
CA LEU A 29 -18.20 -6.39 -26.95
C LEU A 29 -18.69 -7.84 -27.13
N SER A 30 -19.07 -8.46 -26.00
CA SER A 30 -19.92 -9.65 -26.03
C SER A 30 -21.33 -9.27 -26.50
N ASP A 31 -22.08 -10.26 -26.98
CA ASP A 31 -23.44 -10.03 -27.49
C ASP A 31 -24.37 -9.54 -26.38
N GLU A 32 -24.19 -10.03 -25.16
CA GLU A 32 -24.92 -9.58 -23.96
C GLU A 32 -24.58 -8.12 -23.61
N ALA A 33 -23.31 -7.74 -23.69
CA ALA A 33 -22.86 -6.38 -23.41
C ALA A 33 -23.35 -5.38 -24.48
N ALA A 34 -23.33 -5.78 -25.76
CA ALA A 34 -23.89 -4.98 -26.84
C ALA A 34 -25.41 -4.80 -26.68
N SER A 35 -26.13 -5.88 -26.37
CA SER A 35 -27.58 -5.83 -26.10
C SER A 35 -27.92 -4.95 -24.89
N PHE A 36 -27.10 -4.98 -23.84
CA PHE A 36 -27.26 -4.07 -22.69
C PHE A 36 -27.19 -2.60 -23.10
N ILE A 37 -26.17 -2.21 -23.89
CA ILE A 37 -25.98 -0.82 -24.34
C ILE A 37 -27.17 -0.37 -25.20
N GLU A 38 -27.58 -1.20 -26.17
CA GLU A 38 -28.72 -0.92 -27.04
C GLU A 38 -30.01 -0.74 -26.24
N ARG A 39 -30.32 -1.68 -25.34
CA ARG A 39 -31.51 -1.62 -24.49
C ARG A 39 -31.47 -0.41 -23.56
N PHE A 40 -30.31 -0.06 -23.00
CA PHE A 40 -30.16 1.11 -22.13
C PHE A 40 -30.41 2.41 -22.87
N ASN A 41 -29.87 2.56 -24.08
CA ASN A 41 -30.05 3.75 -24.91
C ASN A 41 -31.50 3.91 -25.41
N ALA A 42 -32.28 2.83 -25.47
CA ALA A 42 -33.70 2.88 -25.81
C ALA A 42 -34.62 3.32 -24.65
N LEU A 43 -34.11 3.40 -23.41
CA LEU A 43 -34.87 3.87 -22.24
C LEU A 43 -34.97 5.40 -22.20
N ASP A 44 -36.06 5.92 -21.63
CA ASP A 44 -36.14 7.33 -21.24
C ASP A 44 -35.24 7.66 -20.04
N ASP A 45 -34.94 8.95 -19.84
CA ASP A 45 -34.03 9.44 -18.81
C ASP A 45 -34.36 8.98 -17.38
N ASP A 46 -35.64 8.86 -17.01
CA ASP A 46 -36.04 8.48 -15.66
C ASP A 46 -35.73 7.00 -15.40
N LYS A 47 -35.99 6.15 -16.40
CA LYS A 47 -35.61 4.73 -16.37
C LYS A 47 -34.10 4.55 -16.41
N GLN A 48 -33.38 5.29 -17.24
CA GLN A 48 -31.91 5.29 -17.26
C GLN A 48 -31.35 5.68 -15.88
N CYS A 49 -31.92 6.71 -15.24
CA CYS A 49 -31.51 7.10 -13.88
C CYS A 49 -31.63 5.95 -12.88
N ILE A 50 -32.72 5.17 -12.91
CA ILE A 50 -32.89 4.02 -12.04
C ILE A 50 -31.82 2.95 -12.30
N ILE A 51 -31.59 2.60 -13.56
CA ILE A 51 -30.57 1.62 -13.95
C ILE A 51 -29.19 2.07 -13.48
N VAL A 52 -28.80 3.34 -13.71
CA VAL A 52 -27.50 3.84 -13.28
C VAL A 52 -27.38 3.94 -11.76
N ARG A 53 -28.44 4.27 -11.04
CA ARG A 53 -28.46 4.24 -9.57
C ARG A 53 -28.27 2.82 -9.04
N ALA A 54 -28.87 1.82 -9.69
CA ALA A 54 -28.68 0.41 -9.37
C ALA A 54 -27.25 -0.06 -9.72
N ALA A 55 -26.75 0.26 -10.90
CA ALA A 55 -25.39 -0.05 -11.38
C ALA A 55 -24.28 0.49 -10.45
N ASN A 56 -24.51 1.64 -9.81
CA ASN A 56 -23.57 2.24 -8.85
C ASN A 56 -23.55 1.55 -7.47
N ARG A 57 -24.46 0.60 -7.19
CA ARG A 57 -24.46 -0.15 -5.94
C ARG A 57 -23.37 -1.22 -5.94
N LYS A 58 -22.99 -1.65 -4.73
CA LYS A 58 -21.92 -2.62 -4.55
C LYS A 58 -22.31 -4.02 -5.01
N TYR A 59 -23.55 -4.40 -4.76
CA TYR A 59 -24.12 -5.73 -4.99
C TYR A 59 -25.16 -5.65 -6.12
N ALA A 60 -25.41 -6.78 -6.78
CA ALA A 60 -26.36 -6.89 -7.89
C ALA A 60 -27.84 -6.83 -7.43
N ILE A 61 -28.11 -6.40 -6.20
CA ILE A 61 -29.44 -6.39 -5.61
C ILE A 61 -29.73 -5.00 -5.07
N ILE A 62 -30.95 -4.54 -5.29
CA ILE A 62 -31.45 -3.27 -4.75
C ILE A 62 -32.64 -3.51 -3.85
N ASP A 63 -32.73 -2.71 -2.79
CA ASP A 63 -33.96 -2.56 -2.01
C ASP A 63 -34.79 -1.46 -2.68
N ARG A 64 -35.88 -1.84 -3.35
CA ARG A 64 -36.71 -0.91 -4.13
C ARG A 64 -37.38 0.14 -3.25
N THR A 65 -37.55 -0.12 -1.95
CA THR A 65 -38.16 0.84 -1.01
C THR A 65 -37.25 2.06 -0.78
N GLN A 66 -35.95 1.92 -1.04
CA GLN A 66 -34.95 2.98 -0.93
C GLN A 66 -34.77 3.77 -2.24
N PHE A 67 -35.46 3.38 -3.32
CA PHE A 67 -35.33 4.02 -4.64
C PHE A 67 -36.40 5.09 -4.86
N ASN A 68 -36.45 6.08 -3.97
CA ASN A 68 -37.34 7.26 -4.06
C ASN A 68 -36.52 8.54 -4.21
N TYR A 69 -36.01 8.78 -5.42
CA TYR A 69 -35.14 9.91 -5.73
C TYR A 69 -35.97 11.08 -6.27
N ALA A 70 -35.74 12.29 -5.75
CA ALA A 70 -36.52 13.48 -6.09
C ALA A 70 -36.35 13.91 -7.56
N GLU A 71 -35.22 13.56 -8.17
CA GLU A 71 -34.91 13.86 -9.55
C GLU A 71 -35.56 12.90 -10.57
N ILE A 72 -36.32 11.89 -10.14
CA ILE A 72 -36.92 10.87 -11.03
C ILE A 72 -38.46 10.96 -10.91
N ASN A 73 -39.17 11.07 -12.04
CA ASN A 73 -40.63 11.13 -11.99
C ASN A 73 -41.23 9.77 -11.68
N THR A 74 -42.07 9.70 -10.65
CA THR A 74 -42.79 8.48 -10.23
C THR A 74 -41.89 7.23 -10.14
N PRO A 75 -40.83 7.22 -9.29
CA PRO A 75 -39.77 6.19 -9.35
C PRO A 75 -40.28 4.75 -9.27
N GLN A 76 -41.28 4.48 -8.42
CA GLN A 76 -41.83 3.13 -8.27
C GLN A 76 -42.60 2.63 -9.50
N ALA A 77 -43.28 3.52 -10.22
CA ALA A 77 -43.96 3.17 -11.48
C ALA A 77 -42.94 2.86 -12.58
N GLN A 78 -41.84 3.62 -12.64
CA GLN A 78 -40.74 3.36 -13.55
C GLN A 78 -40.04 2.02 -13.24
N ILE A 79 -39.84 1.69 -11.95
CA ILE A 79 -39.32 0.38 -11.52
C ILE A 79 -40.23 -0.76 -12.00
N ASN A 80 -41.55 -0.62 -11.85
CA ASN A 80 -42.49 -1.66 -12.32
C ASN A 80 -42.35 -1.91 -13.83
N SER A 81 -42.27 -0.85 -14.63
CA SER A 81 -42.03 -0.96 -16.08
C SER A 81 -40.66 -1.62 -16.40
N LEU A 82 -39.63 -1.35 -15.59
CA LEU A 82 -38.32 -1.99 -15.74
C LEU A 82 -38.33 -3.48 -15.36
N ILE A 83 -39.16 -3.90 -14.40
CA ILE A 83 -39.40 -5.31 -14.09
C ILE A 83 -40.07 -6.01 -15.29
N GLU A 84 -41.14 -5.43 -15.82
CA GLU A 84 -41.88 -5.97 -16.98
C GLU A 84 -41.00 -6.10 -18.23
N SER A 85 -40.05 -5.19 -18.42
CA SER A 85 -39.10 -5.20 -19.53
C SER A 85 -37.80 -5.99 -19.23
N GLY A 86 -37.76 -6.74 -18.13
CA GLY A 86 -36.68 -7.70 -17.85
C GLY A 86 -35.34 -7.06 -17.49
N TRP A 87 -35.34 -5.92 -16.82
CA TRP A 87 -34.12 -5.35 -16.21
C TRP A 87 -33.89 -5.85 -14.78
N PHE A 88 -34.98 -6.18 -14.10
CA PHE A 88 -34.98 -6.64 -12.72
C PHE A 88 -35.68 -8.00 -12.60
N GLY A 89 -35.07 -8.90 -11.84
CA GLY A 89 -35.61 -10.19 -11.46
C GLY A 89 -35.86 -10.28 -9.95
N ASP A 90 -36.27 -11.45 -9.51
CA ASP A 90 -36.50 -11.75 -8.09
C ASP A 90 -35.25 -12.39 -7.45
N LEU A 91 -35.30 -12.61 -6.13
CA LEU A 91 -34.17 -13.16 -5.37
C LEU A 91 -33.74 -14.57 -5.79
N THR A 92 -34.54 -15.32 -6.57
CA THR A 92 -34.11 -16.61 -7.11
C THR A 92 -32.99 -16.47 -8.14
N ASN A 93 -32.83 -15.28 -8.74
CA ASN A 93 -31.75 -14.97 -9.67
C ASN A 93 -30.44 -14.53 -8.98
N ALA A 94 -30.41 -14.39 -7.65
CA ALA A 94 -29.26 -13.86 -6.93
C ALA A 94 -28.40 -14.92 -6.26
N SER A 95 -27.08 -14.64 -6.20
CA SER A 95 -26.21 -15.36 -5.28
C SER A 95 -26.58 -15.02 -3.83
N PHE A 96 -26.48 -16.00 -2.94
CA PHE A 96 -26.75 -15.74 -1.51
C PHE A 96 -25.83 -14.65 -0.92
N ASN A 97 -24.61 -14.51 -1.46
CA ASN A 97 -23.67 -13.47 -1.08
C ASN A 97 -24.17 -12.05 -1.45
N ASP A 98 -24.80 -11.88 -2.60
CA ASP A 98 -25.39 -10.58 -2.97
C ASP A 98 -26.55 -10.21 -2.05
N ILE A 99 -27.41 -11.18 -1.71
CA ILE A 99 -28.56 -10.98 -0.82
C ILE A 99 -28.08 -10.51 0.55
N ALA A 100 -27.13 -11.25 1.14
CA ALA A 100 -26.57 -10.89 2.43
C ALA A 100 -25.70 -9.61 2.40
N GLY A 101 -25.21 -9.25 1.21
CA GLY A 101 -24.50 -8.01 0.96
C GLY A 101 -25.35 -6.77 1.25
N VAL A 102 -26.61 -6.78 0.78
CA VAL A 102 -27.56 -5.67 0.95
C VAL A 102 -28.16 -5.61 2.35
N LEU A 103 -28.32 -6.75 3.02
CA LEU A 103 -28.85 -6.80 4.38
C LEU A 103 -27.86 -6.22 5.41
N THR A 104 -28.35 -5.47 6.40
CA THR A 104 -27.54 -5.04 7.55
C THR A 104 -27.24 -6.22 8.46
N LYS A 105 -26.22 -6.11 9.33
CA LYS A 105 -25.94 -7.15 10.34
C LYS A 105 -27.16 -7.39 11.23
N ASP A 106 -27.85 -6.31 11.61
CA ASP A 106 -29.05 -6.39 12.45
C ASP A 106 -30.20 -7.06 11.72
N ALA A 107 -30.42 -6.74 10.43
CA ALA A 107 -31.43 -7.42 9.62
C ALA A 107 -31.16 -8.94 9.52
N ILE A 108 -29.90 -9.35 9.36
CA ILE A 108 -29.53 -10.77 9.35
C ILE A 108 -29.83 -11.44 10.70
N LEU A 109 -29.52 -10.77 11.82
CA LEU A 109 -29.82 -11.28 13.16
C LEU A 109 -31.33 -11.42 13.39
N THR A 110 -32.12 -10.44 12.93
CA THR A 110 -33.58 -10.51 12.99
C THR A 110 -34.11 -11.69 12.19
N LEU A 111 -33.60 -11.92 10.98
CA LEU A 111 -34.00 -13.08 10.17
C LEU A 111 -33.61 -14.41 10.82
N LEU A 112 -32.42 -14.49 11.41
CA LEU A 112 -31.99 -15.68 12.16
C LEU A 112 -32.87 -15.95 13.38
N ALA A 113 -33.42 -14.91 14.02
CA ALA A 113 -34.34 -15.05 15.15
C ALA A 113 -35.65 -15.75 14.78
N ASP A 114 -36.09 -15.61 13.52
CA ASP A 114 -37.30 -16.27 13.04
C ASP A 114 -37.14 -17.80 12.90
N TYR A 115 -35.89 -18.30 12.82
CA TYR A 115 -35.58 -19.74 12.82
C TYR A 115 -35.29 -20.31 14.22
N GLY A 116 -35.02 -19.46 15.22
CA GLY A 116 -34.70 -19.92 16.58
C GLY A 116 -33.96 -18.90 17.45
N SER A 117 -33.31 -19.38 18.52
CA SER A 117 -32.61 -18.50 19.47
C SER A 117 -31.37 -17.85 18.86
N THR A 118 -31.26 -16.53 19.00
CA THR A 118 -30.08 -15.75 18.57
C THR A 118 -29.02 -15.57 19.67
N GLN A 119 -29.13 -16.31 20.78
CA GLN A 119 -28.22 -16.17 21.92
C GLN A 119 -26.77 -16.48 21.47
N GLY A 120 -25.87 -15.51 21.67
CA GLY A 120 -24.47 -15.62 21.25
C GLY A 120 -24.17 -15.29 19.79
N LEU A 121 -25.18 -15.06 18.94
CA LEU A 121 -24.96 -14.73 17.52
C LEU A 121 -24.53 -13.28 17.30
N SER A 122 -24.93 -12.34 18.16
CA SER A 122 -24.62 -10.90 18.01
C SER A 122 -23.13 -10.58 18.07
N SER A 123 -22.33 -11.41 18.75
CA SER A 123 -20.86 -11.29 18.81
C SER A 123 -20.17 -11.80 17.54
N LEU A 124 -20.86 -12.56 16.69
CA LEU A 124 -20.29 -13.09 15.45
C LEU A 124 -20.09 -12.00 14.40
N THR A 125 -19.14 -12.24 13.50
CA THR A 125 -18.89 -11.38 12.36
C THR A 125 -19.99 -11.53 11.32
N LYS A 126 -20.27 -10.47 10.54
CA LYS A 126 -21.29 -10.51 9.47
C LYS A 126 -21.09 -11.73 8.54
N PRO A 127 -19.89 -12.07 8.05
CA PRO A 127 -19.70 -13.26 7.19
C PRO A 127 -20.14 -14.58 7.83
N LYS A 128 -19.90 -14.79 9.12
CA LYS A 128 -20.38 -16.00 9.82
C LYS A 128 -21.90 -16.03 9.90
N LEU A 129 -22.51 -14.88 10.18
CA LEU A 129 -23.97 -14.73 10.21
C LEU A 129 -24.60 -14.96 8.84
N VAL A 130 -23.95 -14.49 7.76
CA VAL A 130 -24.32 -14.80 6.38
C VAL A 130 -24.35 -16.31 6.19
N THR A 131 -23.25 -17.02 6.46
CA THR A 131 -23.20 -18.49 6.29
C THR A 131 -24.31 -19.22 7.05
N LEU A 132 -24.56 -18.84 8.31
CA LEU A 132 -25.63 -19.42 9.11
C LEU A 132 -27.01 -19.17 8.48
N LEU A 133 -27.32 -17.92 8.12
CA LEU A 133 -28.59 -17.58 7.50
C LEU A 133 -28.78 -18.33 6.18
N GLY A 134 -27.73 -18.50 5.39
CA GLY A 134 -27.78 -19.22 4.12
C GLY A 134 -28.02 -20.72 4.28
N ASN A 135 -27.61 -21.31 5.40
CA ASN A 135 -27.93 -22.70 5.72
C ASN A 135 -29.38 -22.85 6.16
N GLU A 136 -29.87 -21.94 7.00
CA GLU A 136 -31.28 -21.94 7.45
C GLU A 136 -32.25 -21.75 6.28
N ILE A 137 -31.99 -20.79 5.39
CA ILE A 137 -32.85 -20.57 4.21
C ILE A 137 -32.84 -21.79 3.28
N ARG A 138 -31.69 -22.47 3.12
CA ARG A 138 -31.61 -23.69 2.31
C ARG A 138 -32.41 -24.85 2.92
N ALA A 139 -32.44 -24.96 4.25
CA ALA A 139 -33.16 -26.00 4.95
C ALA A 139 -34.67 -25.72 5.06
N ASN A 140 -35.03 -24.45 5.31
CA ASN A 140 -36.35 -24.06 5.80
C ASN A 140 -37.08 -23.04 4.92
N GLY A 141 -36.45 -22.53 3.85
CA GLY A 141 -36.97 -21.42 3.04
C GLY A 141 -36.86 -20.06 3.75
N TRP A 142 -37.24 -18.97 3.08
CA TRP A 142 -37.22 -17.61 3.66
C TRP A 142 -38.26 -17.43 4.78
N PRO A 143 -38.01 -16.61 5.82
CA PRO A 143 -39.00 -16.34 6.85
C PRO A 143 -40.20 -15.59 6.28
N SER A 144 -41.41 -15.92 6.74
CA SER A 144 -42.66 -15.32 6.23
C SER A 144 -42.76 -13.80 6.45
N ARG A 145 -42.03 -13.25 7.43
CA ARG A 145 -41.96 -11.80 7.71
C ARG A 145 -41.01 -11.04 6.80
N PHE A 146 -40.18 -11.75 6.04
CA PHE A 146 -39.24 -11.13 5.11
C PHE A 146 -39.92 -10.87 3.77
N SER A 147 -40.16 -9.59 3.46
CA SER A 147 -40.73 -9.17 2.17
C SER A 147 -39.70 -9.30 1.06
N ILE A 148 -39.56 -10.51 0.52
CA ILE A 148 -38.69 -10.82 -0.63
C ILE A 148 -38.95 -9.90 -1.83
N ASP A 149 -40.20 -9.50 -2.05
CA ASP A 149 -40.63 -8.63 -3.16
C ASP A 149 -40.03 -7.21 -3.13
N ASN A 150 -39.48 -6.80 -1.97
CA ASN A 150 -38.78 -5.52 -1.86
C ASN A 150 -37.38 -5.54 -2.46
N TYR A 151 -36.83 -6.72 -2.75
CA TYR A 151 -35.46 -6.88 -3.22
C TYR A 151 -35.48 -7.32 -4.68
N LEU A 152 -34.87 -6.49 -5.53
CA LEU A 152 -34.82 -6.70 -6.97
C LEU A 152 -33.39 -7.04 -7.39
N VAL A 153 -33.23 -8.09 -8.18
CA VAL A 153 -31.95 -8.53 -8.74
C VAL A 153 -31.72 -7.83 -10.07
N CYS A 154 -30.56 -7.21 -10.25
CA CYS A 154 -30.16 -6.55 -11.48
C CYS A 154 -29.74 -7.61 -12.50
N LEU A 155 -30.63 -7.95 -13.44
CA LEU A 155 -30.37 -8.98 -14.45
C LEU A 155 -29.29 -8.58 -15.47
N PHE A 156 -28.91 -7.30 -15.49
CA PHE A 156 -27.87 -6.74 -16.33
C PHE A 156 -26.48 -6.71 -15.66
N ASN A 157 -26.34 -7.22 -14.43
CA ASN A 157 -25.12 -7.06 -13.66
C ASN A 157 -23.89 -7.70 -14.30
N ASP A 158 -24.03 -8.85 -14.97
CA ASP A 158 -22.88 -9.52 -15.59
C ASP A 158 -22.38 -8.77 -16.83
N ALA A 159 -23.29 -8.35 -17.72
CA ALA A 159 -22.99 -7.41 -18.80
C ALA A 159 -22.29 -6.13 -18.29
N LEU A 160 -22.81 -5.52 -17.22
CA LEU A 160 -22.21 -4.32 -16.62
C LEU A 160 -20.80 -4.60 -16.07
N ARG A 161 -20.60 -5.72 -15.36
CA ARG A 161 -19.27 -6.07 -14.81
C ARG A 161 -18.27 -6.33 -15.92
N PHE A 162 -18.69 -6.93 -17.02
CA PHE A 162 -17.86 -7.11 -18.21
C PHE A 162 -17.47 -5.76 -18.83
N LEU A 163 -18.42 -4.84 -19.02
CA LEU A 163 -18.14 -3.49 -19.52
C LEU A 163 -17.19 -2.72 -18.58
N LEU A 164 -17.42 -2.78 -17.27
CA LEU A 164 -16.51 -2.15 -16.29
C LEU A 164 -15.11 -2.77 -16.35
N PHE A 165 -15.02 -4.08 -16.56
CA PHE A 165 -13.74 -4.77 -16.73
C PHE A 165 -13.02 -4.31 -18.00
N LEU A 166 -13.72 -4.20 -19.13
CA LEU A 166 -13.16 -3.66 -20.38
C LEU A 166 -12.65 -2.23 -20.19
N TYR A 167 -13.45 -1.37 -19.56
CA TYR A 167 -13.10 0.03 -19.35
C TYR A 167 -11.94 0.23 -18.39
N PHE A 168 -11.94 -0.44 -17.22
CA PHE A 168 -10.92 -0.23 -16.19
C PHE A 168 -9.74 -1.21 -16.25
N GLY A 169 -9.86 -2.30 -17.01
CA GLY A 169 -8.88 -3.37 -17.04
C GLY A 169 -8.67 -4.03 -15.68
N ASN A 170 -9.72 -4.10 -14.85
CA ASN A 170 -9.74 -4.83 -13.59
C ASN A 170 -11.18 -4.96 -13.07
N THR A 171 -11.41 -5.92 -12.18
CA THR A 171 -12.74 -6.25 -11.63
C THR A 171 -13.13 -5.44 -10.37
N LYS A 172 -12.25 -4.57 -9.88
CA LYS A 172 -12.43 -3.85 -8.60
C LYS A 172 -12.94 -2.42 -8.78
N SER A 173 -12.60 -1.81 -9.90
CA SER A 173 -12.94 -0.42 -10.20
C SER A 173 -14.42 -0.25 -10.47
N ARG A 174 -14.95 0.94 -10.19
CA ARG A 174 -16.37 1.27 -10.30
C ARG A 174 -16.53 2.70 -10.80
N LEU A 175 -17.76 3.01 -11.22
CA LEU A 175 -18.17 4.32 -11.75
C LEU A 175 -18.00 5.49 -10.76
N ASN A 176 -17.84 5.22 -9.46
CA ASN A 176 -17.56 6.27 -8.47
C ASN A 176 -16.24 7.03 -8.74
N GLN A 177 -15.34 6.49 -9.57
CA GLN A 177 -14.11 7.18 -9.97
C GLN A 177 -14.38 8.47 -10.76
N PHE A 178 -15.42 8.51 -11.60
CA PHE A 178 -15.84 9.72 -12.30
C PHE A 178 -16.27 10.82 -11.32
N SER A 179 -17.02 10.45 -10.27
CA SER A 179 -17.40 11.40 -9.22
C SER A 179 -16.18 11.88 -8.42
N MET A 180 -15.25 10.98 -8.09
CA MET A 180 -14.02 11.37 -7.39
C MET A 180 -13.14 12.31 -8.24
N ARG A 181 -13.12 12.13 -9.56
CA ARG A 181 -12.45 13.02 -10.53
C ARG A 181 -13.06 14.42 -10.49
N ASP A 182 -14.37 14.52 -10.69
CA ASP A 182 -15.04 15.83 -10.81
C ASP A 182 -15.01 16.62 -9.49
N LEU A 183 -15.03 15.92 -8.35
CA LEU A 183 -14.84 16.48 -7.02
C LEU A 183 -13.38 16.90 -6.73
N GLY A 184 -12.43 16.57 -7.61
CA GLY A 184 -11.00 16.86 -7.44
C GLY A 184 -10.28 15.99 -6.40
N VAL A 185 -10.93 14.92 -5.94
CA VAL A 185 -10.36 13.93 -5.00
C VAL A 185 -9.41 12.99 -5.72
N MET A 186 -9.75 12.62 -6.96
CA MET A 186 -8.92 11.80 -7.83
C MET A 186 -8.42 12.66 -8.99
N ARG A 187 -7.11 12.67 -9.21
CA ARG A 187 -6.54 13.24 -10.43
C ARG A 187 -6.47 12.16 -11.50
N THR A 188 -6.71 12.53 -12.76
CA THR A 188 -6.69 11.66 -13.94
C THR A 188 -5.78 12.24 -15.02
N ARG A 189 -5.63 11.54 -16.15
CA ARG A 189 -4.87 12.01 -17.33
C ARG A 189 -5.71 11.96 -18.61
N SER A 190 -6.66 12.87 -18.75
CA SER A 190 -7.46 13.01 -19.97
C SER A 190 -6.59 13.24 -21.22
N ASP A 191 -5.54 14.05 -21.11
CA ASP A 191 -4.73 14.50 -22.25
C ASP A 191 -3.84 13.41 -22.88
N SER A 192 -3.72 12.25 -22.21
CA SER A 192 -2.89 11.11 -22.63
C SER A 192 -3.74 9.91 -23.08
N VAL A 193 -5.07 10.06 -23.17
CA VAL A 193 -5.97 8.99 -23.62
C VAL A 193 -5.99 8.92 -25.13
N THR A 194 -5.85 7.71 -25.65
CA THR A 194 -5.96 7.40 -27.09
C THR A 194 -7.13 6.45 -27.32
N ASP A 195 -7.84 6.56 -28.44
CA ASP A 195 -8.87 5.60 -28.82
C ASP A 195 -8.23 4.27 -29.26
N VAL A 196 -7.91 3.44 -28.27
CA VAL A 196 -7.31 2.12 -28.46
C VAL A 196 -8.06 1.08 -27.64
N ALA A 197 -8.17 -0.11 -28.20
CA ALA A 197 -8.73 -1.26 -27.53
C ALA A 197 -7.80 -1.74 -26.40
N ARG A 198 -8.36 -2.17 -25.27
CA ARG A 198 -7.58 -2.71 -24.14
C ARG A 198 -6.98 -4.09 -24.43
N PHE A 199 -7.71 -4.87 -25.21
CA PHE A 199 -7.39 -6.25 -25.57
C PHE A 199 -7.28 -6.33 -27.08
N GLU A 200 -6.48 -7.30 -27.53
CA GLU A 200 -6.09 -7.47 -28.93
C GLU A 200 -7.26 -7.95 -29.79
N SER A 201 -8.15 -8.78 -29.22
CA SER A 201 -9.30 -9.36 -29.92
C SER A 201 -10.49 -9.61 -28.99
N LYS A 202 -11.67 -9.88 -29.58
CA LYS A 202 -12.85 -10.35 -28.84
C LYS A 202 -12.57 -11.66 -28.11
N SER A 203 -11.86 -12.59 -28.73
CA SER A 203 -11.47 -13.87 -28.10
C SER A 203 -10.57 -13.66 -26.88
N ASP A 204 -9.55 -12.79 -26.98
CA ASP A 204 -8.68 -12.48 -25.84
C ASP A 204 -9.45 -11.75 -24.73
N THR A 205 -10.42 -10.91 -25.10
CA THR A 205 -11.31 -10.25 -24.14
C THR A 205 -12.15 -11.26 -23.35
N GLU A 206 -12.79 -12.20 -24.05
CA GLU A 206 -13.62 -13.25 -23.44
C GLU A 206 -12.77 -14.16 -22.53
N ALA A 207 -11.58 -14.55 -22.98
CA ALA A 207 -10.62 -15.28 -22.16
C ALA A 207 -10.20 -14.49 -20.91
N ALA A 208 -9.79 -13.22 -21.08
CA ALA A 208 -9.40 -12.36 -19.96
C ALA A 208 -10.53 -12.20 -18.94
N TRP A 209 -11.77 -12.01 -19.40
CA TRP A 209 -12.94 -11.90 -18.54
C TRP A 209 -13.22 -13.20 -17.80
N PHE A 210 -13.21 -14.35 -18.48
CA PHE A 210 -13.37 -15.66 -17.87
C PHE A 210 -12.39 -15.82 -16.70
N TYR A 211 -11.10 -15.60 -16.96
CA TYR A 211 -10.05 -15.74 -15.96
C TYR A 211 -10.20 -14.75 -14.80
N ALA A 212 -10.41 -13.46 -15.10
CA ALA A 212 -10.55 -12.44 -14.08
C ALA A 212 -11.80 -12.64 -13.20
N ASN A 213 -12.92 -13.04 -13.80
CA ASN A 213 -14.16 -13.29 -13.10
C ASN A 213 -14.02 -14.49 -12.15
N HIS A 214 -13.55 -15.65 -12.64
CA HIS A 214 -13.33 -16.81 -11.79
C HIS A 214 -12.32 -16.54 -10.68
N TYR A 215 -11.24 -15.81 -10.97
CA TYR A 215 -10.22 -15.47 -9.96
C TYR A 215 -10.83 -14.75 -8.75
N THR A 216 -11.76 -13.81 -8.98
CA THR A 216 -12.44 -13.11 -7.88
C THR A 216 -13.37 -14.00 -7.07
N GLN A 217 -13.84 -15.10 -7.65
CA GLN A 217 -14.79 -16.03 -7.03
C GLN A 217 -14.12 -17.20 -6.31
N ILE A 218 -12.85 -17.51 -6.60
CA ILE A 218 -12.07 -18.59 -5.96
C ILE A 218 -12.24 -18.65 -4.42
N PRO A 219 -12.19 -17.54 -3.66
CA PRO A 219 -12.37 -17.60 -2.20
C PRO A 219 -13.74 -18.11 -1.73
N PHE A 220 -14.74 -18.10 -2.60
CA PHE A 220 -16.12 -18.48 -2.32
C PHE A 220 -16.51 -19.83 -2.92
N TYR A 221 -15.67 -20.44 -3.77
CA TYR A 221 -15.94 -21.75 -4.33
C TYR A 221 -15.73 -22.86 -3.30
N HIS A 222 -16.66 -23.81 -3.32
CA HIS A 222 -16.56 -25.06 -2.58
C HIS A 222 -15.72 -26.08 -3.38
N THR A 223 -15.27 -27.14 -2.70
CA THR A 223 -14.42 -28.18 -3.29
C THR A 223 -14.96 -28.73 -4.61
N GLU A 224 -16.26 -29.04 -4.69
CA GLU A 224 -16.89 -29.55 -5.91
C GLU A 224 -16.77 -28.58 -7.09
N THR A 225 -17.00 -27.28 -6.86
CA THR A 225 -16.85 -26.24 -7.88
C THR A 225 -15.40 -26.07 -8.32
N LEU A 226 -14.46 -26.14 -7.38
CA LEU A 226 -13.02 -26.07 -7.68
C LEU A 226 -12.58 -27.25 -8.56
N LEU A 227 -13.02 -28.47 -8.22
CA LEU A 227 -12.72 -29.67 -8.98
C LEU A 227 -13.35 -29.64 -10.37
N SER A 228 -14.61 -29.20 -10.47
CA SER A 228 -15.30 -29.05 -11.76
C SER A 228 -14.64 -28.00 -12.64
N LEU A 229 -14.17 -26.89 -12.07
CA LEU A 229 -13.45 -25.85 -12.81
C LEU A 229 -12.08 -26.37 -13.28
N ALA A 230 -11.39 -27.16 -12.46
CA ALA A 230 -10.12 -27.77 -12.83
C ALA A 230 -10.23 -28.74 -14.01
N ASP A 231 -11.38 -29.38 -14.16
CA ASP A 231 -11.67 -30.32 -15.26
C ASP A 231 -12.28 -29.63 -16.50
N SER A 232 -12.52 -28.32 -16.44
CA SER A 232 -13.13 -27.57 -17.54
C SER A 232 -12.10 -27.16 -18.59
N ASP A 233 -12.56 -26.98 -19.83
CA ASP A 233 -11.74 -26.43 -20.91
C ASP A 233 -11.54 -24.93 -20.71
N PHE A 234 -10.31 -24.53 -20.36
CA PHE A 234 -9.97 -23.11 -20.24
C PHE A 234 -9.87 -22.43 -21.61
N PRO A 235 -10.39 -21.19 -21.78
CA PRO A 235 -10.24 -20.46 -23.03
C PRO A 235 -8.78 -20.23 -23.42
N SER A 236 -8.38 -20.57 -24.65
CA SER A 236 -7.03 -20.28 -25.14
C SER A 236 -6.83 -18.77 -25.39
N THR A 237 -5.61 -18.28 -25.19
CA THR A 237 -5.26 -16.88 -25.45
C THR A 237 -3.81 -16.74 -25.90
N GLU A 238 -3.57 -15.84 -26.84
CA GLU A 238 -2.23 -15.39 -27.23
C GLU A 238 -1.95 -13.93 -26.82
N GLY A 239 -3.01 -13.17 -26.45
CA GLY A 239 -2.89 -11.82 -25.93
C GLY A 239 -2.16 -11.72 -24.58
N VAL A 240 -1.24 -10.77 -24.48
CA VAL A 240 -0.39 -10.57 -23.27
C VAL A 240 -1.27 -10.21 -22.06
N SER A 241 -2.26 -9.34 -22.27
CA SER A 241 -3.18 -8.90 -21.21
C SER A 241 -4.03 -10.04 -20.67
N ALA A 242 -4.50 -10.94 -21.54
CA ALA A 242 -5.31 -12.09 -21.16
C ALA A 242 -4.47 -13.17 -20.47
N GLY A 243 -3.23 -13.41 -20.94
CA GLY A 243 -2.25 -14.27 -20.28
C GLY A 243 -1.98 -13.89 -18.82
N PHE A 244 -1.93 -12.59 -18.51
CA PHE A 244 -1.82 -12.12 -17.13
C PHE A 244 -2.97 -12.60 -16.22
N TYR A 245 -4.21 -12.55 -16.70
CA TYR A 245 -5.37 -13.02 -15.92
C TYR A 245 -5.41 -14.54 -15.82
N LYS A 246 -5.04 -15.24 -16.90
CA LYS A 246 -4.89 -16.71 -16.92
C LYS A 246 -3.98 -17.14 -15.78
N ASP A 247 -2.79 -16.55 -15.67
CA ASP A 247 -1.83 -16.88 -14.63
C ASP A 247 -2.35 -16.59 -13.21
N GLN A 248 -3.08 -15.49 -13.03
CA GLN A 248 -3.70 -15.18 -11.74
C GLN A 248 -4.70 -16.25 -11.32
N LEU A 249 -5.57 -16.69 -12.24
CA LEU A 249 -6.54 -17.74 -11.96
C LEU A 249 -5.82 -19.06 -11.68
N LEU A 250 -4.94 -19.52 -12.58
CA LEU A 250 -4.28 -20.81 -12.47
C LEU A 250 -3.48 -20.92 -11.18
N TYR A 251 -2.75 -19.86 -10.81
CA TYR A 251 -2.03 -19.83 -9.54
C TYR A 251 -3.00 -19.95 -8.34
N ALA A 252 -4.07 -19.15 -8.30
CA ALA A 252 -5.01 -19.15 -7.19
C ALA A 252 -5.80 -20.46 -7.07
N LEU A 253 -6.27 -20.99 -8.20
CA LEU A 253 -6.99 -22.26 -8.29
C LEU A 253 -6.07 -23.42 -7.89
N GLY A 254 -4.86 -23.46 -8.43
CA GLY A 254 -3.85 -24.47 -8.10
C GLY A 254 -3.50 -24.48 -6.61
N LEU A 255 -3.32 -23.30 -5.99
CA LEU A 255 -3.12 -23.18 -4.55
C LEU A 255 -4.27 -23.77 -3.74
N LYS A 256 -5.52 -23.48 -4.11
CA LYS A 256 -6.69 -24.02 -3.43
C LYS A 256 -6.82 -25.52 -3.61
N LEU A 257 -6.56 -26.03 -4.81
CA LEU A 257 -6.62 -27.45 -5.09
C LEU A 257 -5.52 -28.23 -4.37
N LEU A 258 -4.35 -27.66 -4.10
CA LEU A 258 -3.32 -28.39 -3.32
C LEU A 258 -3.80 -28.85 -1.94
N ASP A 259 -4.78 -28.15 -1.34
CA ASP A 259 -5.39 -28.53 -0.06
C ASP A 259 -6.47 -29.61 -0.23
N GLU A 260 -7.11 -29.70 -1.40
CA GLU A 260 -8.26 -30.59 -1.68
C GLU A 260 -7.86 -31.85 -2.47
N ASP A 261 -7.12 -31.68 -3.57
CA ASP A 261 -6.56 -32.70 -4.45
C ASP A 261 -5.19 -32.24 -4.96
N LYS A 262 -4.13 -32.80 -4.35
CA LYS A 262 -2.75 -32.42 -4.66
C LYS A 262 -2.36 -32.61 -6.12
N GLN A 263 -2.83 -33.69 -6.76
CA GLN A 263 -2.44 -33.98 -8.14
C GLN A 263 -3.09 -32.99 -9.10
N LYS A 264 -4.38 -32.71 -8.92
CA LYS A 264 -5.06 -31.67 -9.70
C LYS A 264 -4.46 -30.29 -9.46
N GLY A 265 -4.13 -29.96 -8.20
CA GLY A 265 -3.45 -28.71 -7.86
C GLY A 265 -2.12 -28.55 -8.60
N LEU A 266 -1.31 -29.60 -8.68
CA LEU A 266 -0.07 -29.59 -9.47
C LEU A 266 -0.31 -29.47 -10.97
N ASN A 267 -1.29 -30.21 -11.51
CA ASN A 267 -1.61 -30.13 -12.94
C ASN A 267 -2.02 -28.70 -13.34
N ILE A 268 -2.84 -28.03 -12.52
CA ILE A 268 -3.24 -26.64 -12.76
C ILE A 268 -2.05 -25.67 -12.63
N LEU A 269 -1.21 -25.83 -11.61
CA LEU A 269 -0.03 -24.98 -11.45
C LEU A 269 0.97 -25.12 -12.60
N ARG A 270 1.05 -26.30 -13.23
CA ARG A 270 1.91 -26.56 -14.39
C ARG A 270 1.49 -25.77 -15.63
N LEU A 271 0.20 -25.43 -15.74
CA LEU A 271 -0.33 -24.64 -16.86
C LEU A 271 -0.04 -23.14 -16.74
N ALA A 272 0.43 -22.68 -15.57
CA ALA A 272 0.74 -21.28 -15.32
C ALA A 272 2.13 -20.91 -15.87
N ASP A 273 2.19 -19.83 -16.63
CA ASP A 273 3.41 -19.30 -17.23
C ASP A 273 4.15 -18.34 -16.28
N SER A 274 3.45 -17.78 -15.29
CA SER A 274 4.06 -16.88 -14.30
C SER A 274 5.13 -17.53 -13.42
N ASP A 275 6.14 -16.74 -13.06
CA ASP A 275 7.20 -17.14 -12.12
C ASP A 275 6.67 -17.80 -10.84
N LYS A 276 5.59 -17.24 -10.28
CA LYS A 276 4.97 -17.74 -9.05
C LYS A 276 4.33 -19.11 -9.24
N GLY A 277 3.66 -19.33 -10.38
CA GLY A 277 3.08 -20.61 -10.77
C GLY A 277 4.15 -21.69 -10.86
N LYS A 278 5.18 -21.43 -11.68
CA LYS A 278 6.30 -22.34 -11.90
C LYS A 278 7.08 -22.66 -10.63
N GLU A 279 7.44 -21.64 -9.85
CA GLU A 279 8.10 -21.86 -8.55
C GLU A 279 7.25 -22.72 -7.61
N LYS A 280 5.95 -22.44 -7.53
CA LYS A 280 5.06 -23.18 -6.64
C LYS A 280 4.92 -24.63 -7.10
N TRP A 281 4.75 -24.87 -8.39
CA TRP A 281 4.75 -26.21 -8.97
C TRP A 281 6.04 -26.96 -8.62
N ILE A 282 7.22 -26.38 -8.91
CA ILE A 282 8.54 -26.97 -8.60
C ILE A 282 8.64 -27.38 -7.11
N ARG A 283 8.27 -26.48 -6.20
CA ARG A 283 8.38 -26.72 -4.76
C ARG A 283 7.46 -27.85 -4.29
N GLU A 284 6.23 -27.89 -4.77
CA GLU A 284 5.25 -28.88 -4.32
C GLU A 284 5.49 -30.24 -4.99
N SER A 285 5.81 -30.27 -6.30
CA SER A 285 6.21 -31.49 -7.01
C SER A 285 7.43 -32.15 -6.38
N TYR A 286 8.43 -31.37 -5.97
CA TYR A 286 9.60 -31.91 -5.27
C TYR A 286 9.22 -32.57 -3.94
N LYS A 287 8.32 -31.96 -3.16
CA LYS A 287 7.85 -32.55 -1.89
C LYS A 287 7.07 -33.85 -2.08
N LEU A 288 6.42 -34.03 -3.24
CA LEU A 288 5.72 -35.26 -3.59
C LEU A 288 6.64 -36.34 -4.17
N GLY A 289 7.94 -36.07 -4.31
CA GLY A 289 8.91 -37.06 -4.78
C GLY A 289 9.12 -37.07 -6.30
N CYS A 290 8.55 -36.10 -7.05
CA CYS A 290 8.78 -35.93 -8.49
C CYS A 290 10.17 -35.32 -8.78
N VAL A 291 11.23 -35.93 -8.26
CA VAL A 291 12.57 -35.34 -8.18
C VAL A 291 13.22 -35.16 -9.56
N ASP A 292 13.09 -36.13 -10.46
CA ASP A 292 13.71 -36.06 -11.79
C ASP A 292 12.99 -35.06 -12.70
N GLU A 293 11.66 -35.05 -12.68
CA GLU A 293 10.87 -34.08 -13.45
C GLU A 293 11.13 -32.64 -13.02
N VAL A 294 11.22 -32.40 -11.70
CA VAL A 294 11.60 -31.10 -11.16
C VAL A 294 13.02 -30.72 -11.58
N LYS A 295 13.94 -31.68 -11.63
CA LYS A 295 15.32 -31.42 -12.06
C LYS A 295 15.36 -30.94 -13.51
N SER A 296 14.66 -31.64 -14.40
CA SER A 296 14.58 -31.26 -15.82
C SER A 296 13.94 -29.88 -16.02
N GLU A 297 12.89 -29.56 -15.27
CA GLU A 297 12.27 -28.22 -15.35
C GLU A 297 13.24 -27.12 -14.88
N LEU A 298 13.96 -27.35 -13.78
CA LEU A 298 14.96 -26.40 -13.27
C LEU A 298 16.08 -26.17 -14.29
N GLU A 299 16.61 -27.23 -14.90
CA GLU A 299 17.64 -27.14 -15.94
C GLU A 299 17.12 -26.36 -17.16
N TYR A 300 15.89 -26.63 -17.60
CA TYR A 300 15.26 -25.89 -18.68
C TYR A 300 15.14 -24.39 -18.38
N ILE A 301 14.69 -24.03 -17.17
CA ILE A 301 14.58 -22.63 -16.73
C ILE A 301 15.94 -21.95 -16.65
N ILE A 302 16.98 -22.65 -16.19
CA ILE A 302 18.34 -22.11 -16.11
C ILE A 302 18.90 -21.84 -17.51
N ASP A 303 18.67 -22.74 -18.45
CA ASP A 303 19.13 -22.61 -19.83
C ASP A 303 18.29 -21.60 -20.63
N ASN A 304 17.02 -21.39 -20.26
CA ASN A 304 16.06 -20.55 -20.97
C ASN A 304 15.26 -19.66 -19.99
N PRO A 305 15.92 -18.71 -19.31
CA PRO A 305 15.28 -17.92 -18.27
C PRO A 305 14.22 -16.96 -18.85
N GLN A 306 13.00 -17.08 -18.36
CA GLN A 306 11.90 -16.16 -18.70
C GLN A 306 11.99 -14.83 -17.94
N SER A 307 12.55 -14.86 -16.73
CA SER A 307 12.80 -13.69 -15.90
C SER A 307 14.01 -13.95 -15.00
N ASP A 308 14.62 -12.88 -14.51
CA ASP A 308 15.73 -12.97 -13.56
C ASP A 308 15.29 -13.52 -12.20
N THR A 309 14.05 -13.23 -11.82
CA THR A 309 13.49 -13.69 -10.56
C THR A 309 13.31 -15.21 -10.57
N LEU A 310 12.85 -15.77 -11.70
CA LEU A 310 12.69 -17.20 -11.88
C LEU A 310 14.04 -17.90 -12.04
N LEU A 311 14.99 -17.30 -12.76
CA LEU A 311 16.37 -17.81 -12.87
C LEU A 311 17.04 -17.92 -11.50
N ALA A 312 17.03 -16.84 -10.72
CA ALA A 312 17.62 -16.82 -9.38
C ALA A 312 16.98 -17.84 -8.44
N PHE A 313 15.68 -18.12 -8.61
CA PHE A 313 15.02 -19.22 -7.91
C PHE A 313 15.55 -20.58 -8.35
N ALA A 314 15.59 -20.82 -9.65
CA ALA A 314 15.94 -22.12 -10.21
C ALA A 314 17.38 -22.51 -9.86
N GLU A 315 18.33 -21.60 -10.01
CA GLU A 315 19.74 -21.81 -9.64
C GLU A 315 19.88 -22.14 -8.14
N ASP A 316 19.24 -21.35 -7.27
CA ASP A 316 19.31 -21.56 -5.82
C ASP A 316 18.66 -22.89 -5.42
N PHE A 317 17.50 -23.21 -5.98
CA PHE A 317 16.78 -24.44 -5.66
C PHE A 317 17.53 -25.66 -6.20
N TYR A 318 18.07 -25.58 -7.42
CA TYR A 318 18.88 -26.63 -8.02
C TYR A 318 20.13 -26.91 -7.19
N ALA A 319 20.89 -25.86 -6.85
CA ALA A 319 22.10 -25.98 -6.05
C ALA A 319 21.82 -26.64 -4.69
N ARG A 320 20.72 -26.28 -4.03
CA ARG A 320 20.35 -26.85 -2.71
C ARG A 320 19.87 -28.28 -2.79
N LYS A 321 19.09 -28.64 -3.81
CA LYS A 321 18.45 -29.97 -3.89
C LYS A 321 19.28 -31.02 -4.61
N TYR A 322 20.13 -30.62 -5.55
CA TYR A 322 20.89 -31.55 -6.40
C TYR A 322 22.40 -31.44 -6.22
N ASN A 323 22.92 -30.27 -5.80
CA ASN A 323 24.37 -30.05 -5.60
C ASN A 323 24.80 -29.94 -4.13
N LYS A 324 23.96 -30.40 -3.19
CA LYS A 324 24.23 -30.44 -1.74
C LYS A 324 24.59 -29.09 -1.10
N LYS A 325 24.26 -27.95 -1.74
CA LYS A 325 24.41 -26.62 -1.13
C LYS A 325 23.49 -26.54 0.10
N ARG A 326 24.02 -26.19 1.27
CA ARG A 326 23.24 -26.18 2.53
C ARG A 326 22.38 -24.93 2.69
N THR A 327 22.90 -23.79 2.25
CA THR A 327 22.31 -22.46 2.45
C THR A 327 21.87 -21.85 1.13
N SER A 328 20.93 -20.90 1.21
CA SER A 328 20.49 -20.17 0.01
C SER A 328 21.47 -19.06 -0.34
N THR A 329 21.48 -18.60 -1.59
CA THR A 329 22.33 -17.48 -2.03
C THR A 329 22.08 -16.21 -1.22
N VAL A 330 20.82 -15.89 -0.90
CA VAL A 330 20.48 -14.74 -0.05
C VAL A 330 20.98 -14.91 1.39
N THR A 331 21.00 -16.13 1.91
CA THR A 331 21.58 -16.43 3.23
C THR A 331 23.10 -16.26 3.22
N ASP A 332 23.77 -16.72 2.16
CA ASP A 332 25.21 -16.59 2.02
C ASP A 332 25.63 -15.12 1.91
N MET A 333 24.89 -14.32 1.14
CA MET A 333 25.12 -12.87 1.05
C MET A 333 24.96 -12.16 2.39
N LEU A 334 23.97 -12.53 3.20
CA LEU A 334 23.77 -11.94 4.51
C LEU A 334 24.87 -12.33 5.50
N ARG A 335 25.32 -13.59 5.47
CA ARG A 335 26.42 -14.07 6.33
C ARG A 335 27.77 -13.46 5.95
N ASN A 336 27.96 -13.22 4.66
CA ASN A 336 29.14 -12.56 4.12
C ASN A 336 28.89 -11.06 3.94
N ALA A 337 28.01 -10.47 4.77
CA ALA A 337 27.74 -9.05 4.74
C ALA A 337 29.06 -8.29 4.81
N SER A 338 29.23 -7.36 3.87
CA SER A 338 30.48 -6.63 3.71
C SER A 338 30.74 -5.63 4.83
N ARG A 339 29.70 -5.26 5.59
CA ARG A 339 29.75 -4.24 6.63
C ARG A 339 28.82 -4.60 7.79
N GLU A 340 29.28 -4.28 8.99
CA GLU A 340 28.53 -4.40 10.23
C GLU A 340 28.62 -3.07 10.97
N LEU A 341 27.47 -2.47 11.30
CA LEU A 341 27.39 -1.17 11.97
C LEU A 341 26.72 -1.31 13.33
N SER A 342 27.28 -0.62 14.32
CA SER A 342 26.63 -0.47 15.63
C SER A 342 25.76 0.78 15.60
N ILE A 343 24.45 0.59 15.65
CA ILE A 343 23.46 1.69 15.62
C ILE A 343 22.70 1.69 16.93
N ASP A 344 22.45 2.90 17.45
CA ASP A 344 21.69 3.05 18.67
C ASP A 344 20.27 2.43 18.56
N VAL A 345 19.87 1.68 19.59
CA VAL A 345 18.59 0.96 19.66
C VAL A 345 17.36 1.87 19.47
N SER A 346 17.47 3.16 19.78
CA SER A 346 16.40 4.15 19.53
C SER A 346 16.04 4.30 18.05
N GLN A 347 16.94 3.89 17.14
CA GLN A 347 16.73 3.94 15.69
C GLN A 347 16.06 2.69 15.13
N ASN A 348 15.66 1.72 15.97
CA ASN A 348 15.10 0.43 15.51
C ASN A 348 13.82 0.52 14.68
N GLN A 349 13.10 1.66 14.70
CA GLN A 349 11.93 1.91 13.84
C GLN A 349 12.27 2.70 12.56
N GLN A 350 13.51 3.18 12.42
CA GLN A 350 14.01 4.00 11.30
C GLN A 350 15.48 3.67 11.02
N VAL A 351 15.79 2.38 10.83
CA VAL A 351 17.16 1.86 10.78
C VAL A 351 18.01 2.56 9.72
N GLU A 352 17.45 2.78 8.53
CA GLU A 352 18.16 3.42 7.41
C GLU A 352 18.49 4.88 7.74
N ARG A 353 17.64 5.56 8.51
CA ARG A 353 17.93 6.92 8.99
C ARG A 353 19.04 6.91 10.04
N GLY A 354 19.01 5.93 10.95
CA GLY A 354 20.07 5.72 11.94
C GLY A 354 21.42 5.48 11.28
N VAL A 355 21.47 4.64 10.25
CA VAL A 355 22.67 4.38 9.45
C VAL A 355 23.16 5.63 8.72
N LEU A 356 22.26 6.41 8.09
CA LEU A 356 22.65 7.67 7.46
C LEU A 356 23.18 8.70 8.47
N ALA A 357 22.59 8.78 9.67
CA ALA A 357 23.10 9.66 10.73
C ALA A 357 24.47 9.20 11.24
N TYR A 358 24.69 7.89 11.35
CA TYR A 358 25.99 7.30 11.69
C TYR A 358 27.06 7.71 10.66
N TYR A 359 26.75 7.64 9.36
CA TYR A 359 27.65 8.09 8.30
C TYR A 359 27.88 9.60 8.33
N ALA A 360 26.82 10.40 8.53
CA ALA A 360 26.92 11.85 8.59
C ALA A 360 27.85 12.33 9.71
N ARG A 361 27.85 11.66 10.88
CA ARG A 361 28.79 11.96 11.99
C ARG A 361 30.25 11.73 11.63
N GLN A 362 30.52 10.94 10.59
CA GLN A 362 31.87 10.68 10.07
C GLN A 362 32.20 11.54 8.85
N GLY A 363 31.35 12.50 8.50
CA GLY A 363 31.51 13.32 7.30
C GLY A 363 31.22 12.57 5.99
N ILE A 364 30.56 11.41 6.05
CA ILE A 364 30.18 10.62 4.87
C ILE A 364 28.81 11.07 4.40
N GLU A 365 28.70 11.44 3.11
CA GLU A 365 27.43 11.85 2.52
C GLU A 365 26.58 10.62 2.18
N GLY A 366 25.27 10.70 2.42
CA GLY A 366 24.37 9.59 2.15
C GLY A 366 22.93 10.02 1.88
N TRP A 367 22.24 9.22 1.06
CA TRP A 367 20.88 9.47 0.61
C TRP A 367 20.04 8.20 0.73
N ARG A 368 18.77 8.38 1.10
CA ARG A 368 17.78 7.30 0.97
C ARG A 368 17.40 7.14 -0.50
N THR A 369 17.47 5.92 -1.00
CA THR A 369 17.23 5.59 -2.41
C THR A 369 16.08 4.64 -2.56
N GLU A 370 16.24 3.39 -2.12
CA GLU A 370 15.33 2.27 -2.33
C GLU A 370 14.83 2.24 -3.79
N ASN A 371 13.57 1.86 -3.99
CA ASN A 371 12.91 1.83 -5.29
C ASN A 371 12.66 3.23 -5.86
N ARG A 372 12.64 4.26 -5.00
CA ARG A 372 12.23 5.61 -5.38
C ARG A 372 13.21 6.25 -6.35
N LEU A 373 14.51 6.13 -6.08
CA LEU A 373 15.56 6.69 -6.95
C LEU A 373 15.39 6.18 -8.38
N TRP A 374 15.40 4.87 -8.56
CA TRP A 374 15.39 4.25 -9.89
C TRP A 374 14.06 4.42 -10.62
N ARG A 375 12.92 4.31 -9.94
CA ARG A 375 11.61 4.53 -10.57
C ARG A 375 11.39 5.98 -10.99
N SER A 376 11.89 6.95 -10.21
CA SER A 376 11.80 8.37 -10.56
C SER A 376 12.76 8.76 -11.67
N LEU A 377 14.00 8.27 -11.63
CA LEU A 377 14.95 8.42 -12.73
C LEU A 377 14.39 7.83 -14.03
N PHE A 378 13.93 6.59 -14.00
CA PHE A 378 13.31 5.93 -15.17
C PHE A 378 12.11 6.72 -15.70
N GLY A 379 11.17 7.06 -14.82
CA GLY A 379 9.95 7.76 -15.22
C GLY A 379 10.19 9.17 -15.76
N LEU A 380 11.19 9.89 -15.24
CA LEU A 380 11.55 11.22 -15.73
C LEU A 380 12.38 11.15 -17.01
N THR A 381 13.31 10.21 -17.13
CA THR A 381 14.09 10.02 -18.36
C THR A 381 13.17 9.68 -19.53
N PHE A 382 12.24 8.73 -19.35
CA PHE A 382 11.40 8.22 -20.43
C PHE A 382 9.97 8.79 -20.40
N TRP A 383 9.76 9.97 -19.80
CA TRP A 383 8.41 10.51 -19.62
C TRP A 383 7.63 10.61 -20.93
N LYS A 384 8.29 11.06 -22.00
CA LYS A 384 7.72 11.17 -23.34
C LYS A 384 7.27 9.81 -23.87
N GLN A 385 8.16 8.82 -23.87
CA GLN A 385 7.82 7.47 -24.31
C GLN A 385 6.69 6.88 -23.48
N LEU A 386 6.70 7.08 -22.17
CA LEU A 386 5.71 6.48 -21.26
C LEU A 386 4.33 7.12 -21.32
N TYR A 387 4.23 8.41 -21.61
CA TYR A 387 2.98 9.14 -21.38
C TYR A 387 2.55 10.08 -22.51
N GLU A 388 3.38 10.24 -23.54
CA GLU A 388 3.06 10.99 -24.76
C GLU A 388 3.05 10.08 -25.99
N GLU A 389 3.91 9.07 -26.03
CA GLU A 389 4.00 8.10 -27.15
C GLU A 389 3.33 6.75 -26.81
N ASP A 390 3.38 6.30 -25.56
CA ASP A 390 2.64 5.11 -25.11
C ASP A 390 1.18 5.44 -24.81
N THR A 391 0.37 4.39 -24.74
CA THR A 391 -1.08 4.50 -24.68
C THR A 391 -1.60 4.31 -23.27
N LEU A 392 -2.45 5.25 -22.83
CA LEU A 392 -3.43 5.01 -21.77
C LEU A 392 -4.76 4.72 -22.44
N VAL A 393 -5.39 3.62 -22.06
CA VAL A 393 -6.69 3.21 -22.63
C VAL A 393 -7.80 4.11 -22.11
N THR A 394 -7.75 4.47 -20.82
CA THR A 394 -8.68 5.43 -20.21
C THR A 394 -7.93 6.41 -19.31
N GLU A 395 -8.55 7.54 -18.98
CA GLU A 395 -7.93 8.56 -18.14
C GLU A 395 -7.65 8.09 -16.70
N PHE A 396 -8.28 6.99 -16.30
CA PHE A 396 -8.12 6.34 -14.99
C PHE A 396 -6.94 5.37 -14.96
N ASP A 397 -6.38 5.01 -16.12
CA ASP A 397 -5.14 4.26 -16.20
C ASP A 397 -3.97 5.12 -15.71
N ARG A 398 -3.19 4.58 -14.76
CA ARG A 398 -1.99 5.25 -14.23
C ARG A 398 -0.69 4.69 -14.78
N ARG A 399 -0.71 3.40 -15.15
CA ARG A 399 0.44 2.67 -15.68
C ARG A 399 0.26 2.51 -17.18
N PRO A 400 1.22 2.97 -18.00
CA PRO A 400 1.19 2.80 -19.45
C PRO A 400 1.09 1.32 -19.85
N LEU A 401 0.43 1.05 -20.98
CA LEU A 401 0.13 -0.31 -21.41
C LEU A 401 1.40 -1.14 -21.62
N SER A 402 2.46 -0.55 -22.19
CA SER A 402 3.69 -1.30 -22.47
C SER A 402 4.42 -1.74 -21.21
N LEU A 403 4.26 -0.99 -20.10
CA LEU A 403 4.78 -1.41 -18.79
C LEU A 403 3.91 -2.46 -18.10
N LYS A 404 2.61 -2.52 -18.41
CA LYS A 404 1.75 -3.62 -17.95
C LYS A 404 2.07 -4.92 -18.69
N GLN A 405 2.40 -4.82 -19.98
CA GLN A 405 2.76 -5.93 -20.85
C GLN A 405 4.26 -6.29 -20.82
N ASN A 406 5.07 -5.56 -20.04
CA ASN A 406 6.53 -5.72 -19.92
C ASN A 406 7.27 -5.73 -21.28
N ASN A 407 6.80 -4.96 -22.26
CA ASN A 407 7.34 -4.90 -23.63
C ASN A 407 7.82 -3.49 -24.02
N PHE A 408 8.06 -2.61 -23.04
CA PHE A 408 8.41 -1.20 -23.26
C PHE A 408 9.64 -1.01 -24.16
N TYR A 409 10.73 -1.75 -23.91
CA TYR A 409 11.90 -1.68 -24.79
C TYR A 409 11.57 -2.15 -26.22
N ALA A 410 10.89 -3.30 -26.39
CA ALA A 410 10.54 -3.81 -27.71
C ALA A 410 9.66 -2.84 -28.51
N LYS A 411 8.77 -2.10 -27.83
CA LYS A 411 7.89 -1.11 -28.45
C LYS A 411 8.62 0.19 -28.83
N PHE A 412 9.58 0.64 -28.02
CA PHE A 412 10.19 1.97 -28.14
C PHE A 412 11.70 1.97 -28.38
N GLU A 413 12.28 0.83 -28.74
CA GLU A 413 13.73 0.59 -28.84
C GLU A 413 14.47 1.75 -29.52
N THR A 414 14.08 2.09 -30.75
CA THR A 414 14.75 3.14 -31.53
C THR A 414 14.73 4.49 -30.82
N SER A 415 13.60 4.86 -30.20
CA SER A 415 13.46 6.14 -29.49
C SER A 415 14.21 6.16 -28.16
N ILE A 416 14.26 5.02 -27.46
CA ILE A 416 15.00 4.84 -26.20
C ILE A 416 16.50 4.97 -26.47
N GLU A 417 17.03 4.27 -27.46
CA GLU A 417 18.45 4.30 -27.79
C GLU A 417 18.88 5.66 -28.33
N ALA A 418 18.05 6.30 -29.16
CA ALA A 418 18.32 7.67 -29.61
C ALA A 418 18.34 8.67 -28.45
N LEU A 419 17.38 8.56 -27.51
CA LEU A 419 17.34 9.42 -26.33
C LEU A 419 18.57 9.22 -25.45
N LEU A 420 18.88 7.99 -25.06
CA LEU A 420 20.05 7.68 -24.22
C LEU A 420 21.37 8.12 -24.89
N SER A 421 21.47 7.99 -26.22
CA SER A 421 22.63 8.48 -26.97
C SER A 421 22.75 9.99 -26.97
N SER A 422 21.62 10.72 -26.96
CA SER A 422 21.61 12.19 -26.88
C SER A 422 21.95 12.72 -25.48
N LEU A 423 21.70 11.91 -24.44
CA LEU A 423 21.98 12.22 -23.03
C LEU A 423 23.37 11.72 -22.62
N ASP A 424 24.38 11.99 -23.44
CA ASP A 424 25.75 11.45 -23.35
C ASP A 424 26.64 12.08 -22.27
N THR A 425 26.16 13.07 -21.52
CA THR A 425 26.84 13.62 -20.33
C THR A 425 25.91 13.71 -19.12
N PRO A 426 26.45 13.65 -17.88
CA PRO A 426 25.64 13.80 -16.67
C PRO A 426 24.84 15.09 -16.63
N GLU A 427 25.38 16.19 -17.15
CA GLU A 427 24.74 17.52 -17.20
C GLU A 427 23.54 17.51 -18.15
N LYS A 428 23.67 16.88 -19.32
CA LYS A 428 22.55 16.74 -20.27
C LYS A 428 21.43 15.89 -19.70
N LEU A 429 21.78 14.76 -19.07
CA LEU A 429 20.79 13.89 -18.41
C LEU A 429 20.10 14.63 -17.25
N LEU A 430 20.86 15.34 -16.41
CA LEU A 430 20.30 16.14 -15.31
C LEU A 430 19.35 17.23 -15.83
N PHE A 431 19.76 17.97 -16.86
CA PHE A 431 18.93 19.01 -17.47
C PHE A 431 17.63 18.43 -18.03
N HIS A 432 17.69 17.29 -18.72
CA HIS A 432 16.50 16.59 -19.21
C HIS A 432 15.55 16.20 -18.06
N ILE A 433 16.08 15.60 -16.99
CA ILE A 433 15.30 15.20 -15.82
C ILE A 433 14.64 16.41 -15.16
N GLN A 434 15.39 17.50 -14.95
CA GLN A 434 14.87 18.74 -14.37
C GLN A 434 13.78 19.37 -15.24
N LYS A 435 13.97 19.36 -16.57
CA LYS A 435 12.98 19.82 -17.54
C LYS A 435 11.69 18.99 -17.43
N MET A 436 11.78 17.66 -17.47
CA MET A 436 10.62 16.77 -17.34
C MET A 436 9.93 16.92 -15.98
N ALA A 437 10.70 17.02 -14.90
CA ALA A 437 10.16 17.22 -13.56
C ALA A 437 9.40 18.55 -13.43
N THR A 438 9.93 19.62 -14.02
CA THR A 438 9.31 20.96 -14.00
C THR A 438 8.05 21.00 -14.86
N GLN A 439 8.12 20.50 -16.10
CA GLN A 439 7.00 20.53 -17.05
C GLN A 439 5.81 19.66 -16.61
N HIS A 440 6.05 18.63 -15.80
CA HIS A 440 5.04 17.64 -15.44
C HIS A 440 4.79 17.54 -13.94
N TYR A 441 5.31 18.47 -13.14
CA TYR A 441 5.15 18.47 -11.69
C TYR A 441 3.67 18.32 -11.30
N GLY A 442 3.39 17.35 -10.44
CA GLY A 442 2.03 17.08 -9.94
C GLY A 442 1.13 16.28 -10.88
N LYS A 443 1.56 15.96 -12.11
CA LYS A 443 0.82 15.06 -13.02
C LYS A 443 0.78 13.63 -12.46
N VAL A 444 -0.35 12.94 -12.60
CA VAL A 444 -0.50 11.58 -12.08
C VAL A 444 0.40 10.61 -12.84
N ASN A 445 0.99 9.66 -12.13
CA ASN A 445 1.78 8.58 -12.71
C ASN A 445 1.81 7.38 -11.75
N SER A 446 2.18 6.19 -12.24
CA SER A 446 2.30 4.96 -11.43
C SER A 446 3.71 4.68 -10.93
N LEU A 447 4.70 5.49 -11.31
CA LEU A 447 6.12 5.19 -11.11
C LEU A 447 6.68 5.83 -9.85
N PHE A 448 6.29 7.04 -9.50
CA PHE A 448 6.82 7.72 -8.33
C PHE A 448 5.84 8.78 -7.79
N MET A 449 6.05 9.17 -6.54
CA MET A 449 5.32 10.28 -5.92
C MET A 449 6.13 11.57 -6.03
N TRP A 450 5.48 12.65 -6.46
CA TRP A 450 6.07 13.99 -6.47
C TRP A 450 6.42 14.46 -5.06
N SER A 451 7.60 15.06 -4.91
CA SER A 451 8.00 15.74 -3.69
C SER A 451 9.07 16.79 -3.99
N SER A 452 9.19 17.83 -3.15
CA SER A 452 10.23 18.86 -3.29
C SER A 452 11.66 18.32 -3.20
N ARG A 453 11.85 17.14 -2.60
CA ARG A 453 13.14 16.44 -2.47
C ARG A 453 13.32 15.29 -3.47
N LEU A 454 12.50 15.22 -4.52
CA LEU A 454 12.54 14.12 -5.49
C LEU A 454 13.88 14.04 -6.23
N LEU A 455 14.44 15.20 -6.61
CA LEU A 455 15.65 15.27 -7.44
C LEU A 455 16.95 15.08 -6.66
N ALA A 456 16.97 15.34 -5.36
CA ALA A 456 18.19 15.27 -4.55
C ALA A 456 18.98 13.96 -4.69
N PRO A 457 18.39 12.75 -4.55
CA PRO A 457 19.14 11.51 -4.74
C PRO A 457 19.53 11.25 -6.21
N ILE A 458 18.78 11.79 -7.18
CA ILE A 458 19.12 11.69 -8.61
C ILE A 458 20.33 12.56 -8.93
N GLU A 459 20.36 13.79 -8.43
CA GLU A 459 21.48 14.71 -8.58
C GLU A 459 22.76 14.15 -7.96
N ALA A 460 22.67 13.54 -6.77
CA ALA A 460 23.78 12.83 -6.15
C ALA A 460 24.28 11.65 -7.00
N LEU A 461 23.36 10.83 -7.53
CA LEU A 461 23.70 9.71 -8.41
C LEU A 461 24.42 10.20 -9.69
N LEU A 462 23.95 11.27 -10.32
CA LEU A 462 24.56 11.81 -11.54
C LEU A 462 25.90 12.49 -11.29
N ARG A 463 26.06 13.12 -10.12
CA ARG A 463 27.31 13.78 -9.71
C ARG A 463 28.42 12.77 -9.40
N HIS A 464 28.10 11.69 -8.68
CA HIS A 464 29.10 10.77 -8.13
C HIS A 464 29.16 9.42 -8.87
N GLY A 465 28.12 9.07 -9.64
CA GLY A 465 28.01 7.82 -10.37
C GLY A 465 28.57 7.88 -11.79
N LYS A 466 28.77 6.70 -12.38
CA LYS A 466 29.22 6.57 -13.78
C LYS A 466 28.01 6.61 -14.71
N LEU A 467 28.00 7.54 -15.67
CA LEU A 467 26.88 7.67 -16.63
C LEU A 467 26.59 6.37 -17.40
N GLN A 468 27.63 5.66 -17.83
CA GLN A 468 27.46 4.39 -18.56
C GLN A 468 26.78 3.32 -17.73
N SER A 469 27.07 3.26 -16.42
CA SER A 469 26.39 2.36 -15.48
C SER A 469 24.92 2.73 -15.31
N ILE A 470 24.61 4.03 -15.24
CA ILE A 470 23.24 4.53 -15.18
C ILE A 470 22.46 4.17 -16.45
N HIS A 471 23.04 4.40 -17.63
CA HIS A 471 22.43 4.04 -18.92
C HIS A 471 22.24 2.52 -19.06
N SER A 472 23.22 1.73 -18.62
CA SER A 472 23.13 0.26 -18.62
C SER A 472 21.92 -0.20 -17.79
N LEU A 473 21.77 0.30 -16.57
CA LEU A 473 20.65 -0.08 -15.71
C LEU A 473 19.31 0.42 -16.24
N LEU A 474 19.24 1.65 -16.76
CA LEU A 474 18.01 2.17 -17.38
C LEU A 474 17.57 1.30 -18.56
N ARG A 475 18.52 0.82 -19.38
CA ARG A 475 18.23 -0.10 -20.49
C ARG A 475 17.75 -1.46 -19.98
N MET A 476 18.36 -2.01 -18.92
CA MET A 476 17.87 -3.23 -18.27
C MET A 476 16.44 -3.06 -17.77
N MET A 477 16.14 -1.94 -17.09
CA MET A 477 14.79 -1.61 -16.65
C MET A 477 13.80 -1.44 -17.81
N CYS A 478 14.23 -0.94 -18.98
CA CYS A 478 13.35 -0.86 -20.15
C CYS A 478 12.96 -2.25 -20.67
N LYS A 479 13.89 -3.21 -20.60
CA LYS A 479 13.71 -4.58 -21.09
C LYS A 479 12.89 -5.45 -20.15
N ASP A 480 13.09 -5.29 -18.85
CA ASP A 480 12.33 -6.02 -17.82
C ASP A 480 12.00 -5.11 -16.63
N PHE A 481 11.00 -4.25 -16.83
CA PHE A 481 10.57 -3.32 -15.80
C PHE A 481 9.86 -4.05 -14.65
N GLU A 482 9.14 -5.14 -14.93
CA GLU A 482 8.38 -5.84 -13.89
C GLU A 482 9.31 -6.48 -12.83
N SER A 483 10.44 -7.07 -13.22
CA SER A 483 11.45 -7.56 -12.28
C SER A 483 12.27 -6.44 -11.64
N LEU A 484 12.50 -5.33 -12.36
CA LEU A 484 13.38 -4.22 -11.91
C LEU A 484 12.62 -2.96 -11.51
N ARG A 485 11.37 -3.09 -11.03
CA ARG A 485 10.66 -1.97 -10.41
C ARG A 485 10.92 -1.85 -8.92
N ASP A 486 11.39 -2.93 -8.28
CA ASP A 486 11.58 -2.99 -6.84
C ASP A 486 12.83 -3.81 -6.42
N GLY A 487 13.10 -3.88 -5.12
CA GLY A 487 14.25 -4.59 -4.56
C GLY A 487 15.57 -3.80 -4.59
N PHE A 488 15.56 -2.51 -4.95
CA PHE A 488 16.78 -1.73 -4.95
C PHE A 488 17.25 -1.39 -3.53
N PRO A 489 18.58 -1.25 -3.31
CA PRO A 489 19.16 -0.97 -2.00
C PRO A 489 18.60 0.28 -1.32
N ASP A 490 18.46 0.20 0.00
CA ASP A 490 17.84 1.22 0.86
C ASP A 490 18.51 2.59 0.76
N ILE A 491 19.84 2.60 0.72
CA ILE A 491 20.63 3.84 0.71
C ILE A 491 21.74 3.81 -0.35
N MET A 492 22.23 5.01 -0.63
CA MET A 492 23.43 5.27 -1.42
C MET A 492 24.32 6.21 -0.63
N VAL A 493 25.62 5.96 -0.62
CA VAL A 493 26.60 6.74 0.15
C VAL A 493 27.82 7.08 -0.70
N TYR A 494 28.47 8.19 -0.38
CA TYR A 494 29.67 8.67 -1.04
C TYR A 494 30.75 8.98 0.00
N GLU A 495 31.87 8.26 -0.11
CA GLU A 495 33.04 8.41 0.78
C GLU A 495 34.32 8.46 -0.06
N ASN A 496 34.63 7.36 -0.76
CA ASN A 496 35.77 7.23 -1.68
C ASN A 496 35.33 6.75 -3.08
N GLY A 497 34.05 6.96 -3.38
CA GLY A 497 33.33 6.32 -4.47
C GLY A 497 31.86 6.16 -4.11
N LEU A 498 31.00 6.09 -5.12
CA LEU A 498 29.58 5.87 -4.93
C LEU A 498 29.31 4.38 -4.71
N ARG A 499 28.62 4.05 -3.62
CA ARG A 499 28.16 2.68 -3.34
C ARG A 499 26.70 2.67 -2.88
N PHE A 500 26.03 1.57 -3.15
CA PHE A 500 24.69 1.28 -2.65
C PHE A 500 24.77 0.32 -1.47
N GLU A 501 23.95 0.52 -0.44
CA GLU A 501 23.89 -0.36 0.71
C GLU A 501 22.46 -0.82 0.99
N GLU A 502 22.27 -2.13 1.08
CA GLU A 502 21.05 -2.78 1.55
C GLU A 502 21.20 -3.05 3.05
N ILE A 503 20.32 -2.47 3.87
CA ILE A 503 20.43 -2.46 5.32
C ILE A 503 19.64 -3.64 5.90
N LYS A 504 20.25 -4.35 6.85
CA LYS A 504 19.59 -5.47 7.56
C LYS A 504 19.73 -5.33 9.06
N ALA A 505 18.60 -5.11 9.72
CA ALA A 505 18.54 -5.15 11.17
C ALA A 505 18.57 -6.60 11.69
N PRO A 506 18.86 -6.82 12.99
CA PRO A 506 18.80 -8.15 13.60
C PRO A 506 17.44 -8.81 13.38
N GLY A 507 17.45 -10.00 12.79
CA GLY A 507 16.24 -10.76 12.45
C GLY A 507 15.75 -10.55 11.02
N ASP A 508 16.23 -9.52 10.30
CA ASP A 508 15.87 -9.31 8.90
C ASP A 508 16.56 -10.32 7.97
N GLN A 509 15.93 -10.55 6.82
CA GLN A 509 16.44 -11.42 5.76
C GLN A 509 16.45 -10.68 4.42
N LEU A 510 17.42 -11.02 3.57
CA LEU A 510 17.42 -10.60 2.17
C LEU A 510 16.32 -11.32 1.40
N ARG A 511 15.64 -10.59 0.51
CA ARG A 511 14.57 -11.10 -0.35
C ARG A 511 15.09 -11.35 -1.77
N ARG A 512 14.37 -12.17 -2.56
CA ARG A 512 14.82 -12.53 -3.91
C ARG A 512 14.82 -11.35 -4.90
N ASN A 513 13.80 -10.50 -4.86
CA ASN A 513 13.80 -9.28 -5.67
C ASN A 513 14.98 -8.35 -5.32
N GLN A 514 15.41 -8.34 -4.05
CA GLN A 514 16.63 -7.63 -3.63
C GLN A 514 17.88 -8.25 -4.23
N LEU A 515 18.00 -9.58 -4.22
CA LEU A 515 19.09 -10.30 -4.90
C LEU A 515 19.19 -9.90 -6.38
N VAL A 516 18.06 -9.95 -7.11
CA VAL A 516 18.02 -9.62 -8.55
C VAL A 516 18.49 -8.18 -8.79
N SER A 517 17.92 -7.22 -8.06
CA SER A 517 18.28 -5.80 -8.22
C SER A 517 19.72 -5.50 -7.81
N ILE A 518 20.25 -6.15 -6.77
CA ILE A 518 21.68 -6.07 -6.40
C ILE A 518 22.56 -6.61 -7.53
N GLN A 519 22.24 -7.79 -8.07
CA GLN A 519 23.00 -8.39 -9.18
C GLN A 519 22.98 -7.51 -10.44
N ARG A 520 21.83 -6.92 -10.78
CA ARG A 520 21.73 -6.00 -11.93
C ARG A 520 22.48 -4.70 -11.71
N LEU A 521 22.49 -4.15 -10.50
CA LEU A 521 23.34 -3.00 -10.16
C LEU A 521 24.83 -3.33 -10.31
N GLN A 522 25.27 -4.48 -9.79
CA GLN A 522 26.65 -4.94 -9.91
C GLN A 522 27.05 -5.17 -11.38
N GLN A 523 26.17 -5.80 -12.17
CA GLN A 523 26.38 -5.99 -13.61
C GLN A 523 26.44 -4.67 -14.37
N ALA A 524 25.66 -3.66 -13.96
CA ALA A 524 25.76 -2.31 -14.50
C ALA A 524 27.05 -1.58 -14.07
N GLY A 525 27.79 -2.11 -13.09
CA GLY A 525 29.08 -1.59 -12.63
C GLY A 525 29.02 -0.73 -11.36
N PHE A 526 27.93 -0.82 -10.59
CA PHE A 526 27.85 -0.18 -9.28
C PHE A 526 28.43 -1.07 -8.17
N GLU A 527 29.09 -0.44 -7.20
CA GLU A 527 29.42 -1.09 -5.94
C GLU A 527 28.14 -1.24 -5.11
N VAL A 528 27.87 -2.47 -4.65
CA VAL A 528 26.71 -2.77 -3.81
C VAL A 528 27.14 -3.63 -2.63
N ALA A 529 26.79 -3.18 -1.44
CA ALA A 529 27.11 -3.82 -0.17
C ALA A 529 25.82 -4.23 0.57
N VAL A 530 25.93 -5.29 1.36
CA VAL A 530 24.94 -5.61 2.39
C VAL A 530 25.53 -5.14 3.72
N THR A 531 24.78 -4.34 4.44
CA THR A 531 25.19 -3.76 5.73
C THR A 531 24.28 -4.30 6.82
N THR A 532 24.84 -5.10 7.73
CA THR A 532 24.13 -5.54 8.93
C THR A 532 24.24 -4.50 10.02
N VAL A 533 23.19 -4.39 10.82
CA VAL A 533 23.15 -3.52 11.99
C VAL A 533 23.10 -4.36 13.24
N ASN A 534 23.90 -4.01 14.23
CA ASN A 534 23.75 -4.45 15.61
C ASN A 534 23.19 -3.31 16.45
N TRP A 535 22.20 -3.64 17.29
CA TRP A 535 21.67 -2.68 18.23
C TRP A 535 22.64 -2.52 19.39
N VAL A 536 23.14 -1.31 19.54
CA VAL A 536 23.89 -0.89 20.72
C VAL A 536 23.12 0.21 21.41
N ARG A 537 23.54 0.58 22.62
CA ARG A 537 23.15 1.84 23.21
C ARG A 537 24.34 2.77 23.10
N ASP A 538 24.22 3.75 22.20
CA ASP A 538 25.26 4.75 21.97
C ASP A 538 25.21 5.76 23.12
N PRO A 539 26.24 5.82 23.99
CA PRO A 539 26.24 6.73 25.12
C PRO A 539 26.17 8.19 24.66
N GLU A 540 26.65 8.52 23.47
CA GLU A 540 26.65 9.88 22.94
C GLU A 540 25.35 10.25 22.19
N GLN A 541 24.41 9.31 22.00
CA GLN A 541 23.13 9.59 21.36
C GLN A 541 22.35 10.62 22.19
N PRO A 542 22.00 11.79 21.63
CA PRO A 542 21.20 12.75 22.36
C PRO A 542 19.76 12.25 22.51
N TYR A 543 19.19 12.41 23.71
CA TYR A 543 17.78 12.17 24.00
C TYR A 543 17.15 13.49 24.42
N VAL A 544 16.01 13.85 23.86
CA VAL A 544 15.24 15.01 24.31
C VAL A 544 13.95 14.51 24.93
N VAL A 545 13.87 14.57 26.26
CA VAL A 545 12.70 14.20 27.04
C VAL A 545 11.75 15.37 27.07
N VAL A 546 10.54 15.16 26.57
CA VAL A 546 9.52 16.19 26.35
C VAL A 546 8.27 15.83 27.14
N ASP A 547 7.66 16.86 27.68
CA ASP A 547 6.30 16.82 28.21
C ASP A 547 5.58 18.11 27.77
N ILE A 548 4.26 18.02 27.59
CA ILE A 548 3.43 19.15 27.20
C ILE A 548 2.15 19.24 28.03
N GLU A 549 1.69 20.47 28.25
CA GLU A 549 0.34 20.73 28.72
C GLU A 549 -0.54 21.21 27.57
N THR A 550 -1.82 20.84 27.59
CA THR A 550 -2.72 21.05 26.45
C THR A 550 -4.11 21.49 26.87
N THR A 551 -4.83 22.10 25.93
CA THR A 551 -6.24 22.50 26.10
C THR A 551 -7.24 21.32 26.09
N GLY A 552 -6.77 20.07 26.05
CA GLY A 552 -7.58 18.85 26.00
C GLY A 552 -6.85 17.68 25.31
N GLY A 553 -7.43 16.48 25.31
CA GLY A 553 -6.70 15.26 24.92
C GLY A 553 -6.64 14.90 23.42
N ASN A 554 -7.26 15.67 22.51
CA ASN A 554 -7.29 15.33 21.09
C ASN A 554 -6.43 16.30 20.26
N ASN A 555 -5.29 15.84 19.76
CA ASN A 555 -4.34 16.68 19.01
C ASN A 555 -4.93 17.37 17.77
N SER A 556 -5.94 16.78 17.11
CA SER A 556 -6.55 17.34 15.90
C SER A 556 -7.32 18.62 16.22
N TYR A 557 -7.96 18.67 17.39
CA TYR A 557 -8.82 19.78 17.81
C TYR A 557 -8.18 20.66 18.88
N ASN A 558 -7.35 20.13 19.77
CA ASN A 558 -6.75 20.85 20.90
C ASN A 558 -5.35 21.39 20.55
N ARG A 559 -4.87 22.31 21.38
CA ARG A 559 -3.62 23.09 21.24
C ARG A 559 -2.76 22.98 22.50
N ILE A 560 -1.46 23.15 22.34
CA ILE A 560 -0.45 23.15 23.42
C ILE A 560 -0.50 24.48 24.20
N THR A 561 -0.34 24.42 25.53
CA THR A 561 -0.32 25.56 26.46
C THR A 561 1.01 25.72 27.20
N GLU A 562 1.79 24.65 27.34
CA GLU A 562 3.15 24.66 27.89
C GLU A 562 3.96 23.54 27.23
N ILE A 563 5.25 23.76 27.04
CA ILE A 563 6.22 22.72 26.65
C ILE A 563 7.42 22.76 27.60
N GLY A 564 7.86 21.57 28.01
CA GLY A 564 9.09 21.36 28.78
C GLY A 564 9.95 20.32 28.07
N MET A 565 11.24 20.61 27.90
CA MET A 565 12.19 19.72 27.25
C MET A 565 13.51 19.66 28.03
N VAL A 566 14.03 18.45 28.20
CA VAL A 566 15.31 18.17 28.84
C VAL A 566 16.17 17.38 27.85
N LYS A 567 17.35 17.90 27.50
CA LYS A 567 18.29 17.23 26.61
C LYS A 567 19.32 16.47 27.43
N LEU A 568 19.42 15.18 27.19
CA LEU A 568 20.35 14.26 27.81
C LEU A 568 21.40 13.80 26.78
N ILE A 569 22.66 13.75 27.19
CA ILE A 569 23.77 13.09 26.46
C ILE A 569 24.57 12.32 27.51
N ALA A 570 24.94 11.07 27.23
CA ALA A 570 25.64 10.19 28.19
C ALA A 570 24.93 10.07 29.56
N GLY A 571 23.59 10.15 29.56
CA GLY A 571 22.80 10.13 30.80
C GLY A 571 22.78 11.45 31.57
N GLU A 572 23.50 12.48 31.14
CA GLU A 572 23.59 13.77 31.82
C GLU A 572 22.73 14.85 31.17
N GLU A 573 22.10 15.72 31.98
CA GLU A 573 21.35 16.88 31.48
C GLU A 573 22.31 17.94 30.93
N VAL A 574 22.36 18.09 29.61
CA VAL A 574 23.23 19.07 28.93
C VAL A 574 22.51 20.38 28.57
N ALA A 575 21.17 20.35 28.45
CA ALA A 575 20.37 21.53 28.18
C ALA A 575 18.90 21.34 28.59
N ARG A 576 18.19 22.45 28.79
CA ARG A 576 16.73 22.47 29.03
C ARG A 576 16.06 23.63 28.30
N TYR A 577 14.80 23.43 27.96
CA TYR A 577 13.93 24.43 27.34
C TYR A 577 12.55 24.37 27.98
N GLN A 578 11.96 25.53 28.27
CA GLN A 578 10.59 25.63 28.79
C GLN A 578 9.94 26.91 28.30
N THR A 579 8.69 26.83 27.86
CA THR A 579 7.88 28.02 27.56
C THR A 579 6.39 27.75 27.71
N LEU A 580 5.64 28.79 28.13
CA LEU A 580 4.19 28.83 27.97
C LEU A 580 3.87 29.16 26.52
N LEU A 581 2.72 28.70 26.03
CA LEU A 581 2.27 28.96 24.68
C LEU A 581 0.85 29.49 24.68
N ASN A 582 0.62 30.55 23.90
CA ASN A 582 -0.73 31.01 23.62
C ASN A 582 -1.42 30.03 22.65
N PRO A 583 -2.44 29.28 23.10
CA PRO A 583 -3.09 28.25 22.27
C PRO A 583 -4.08 28.87 21.26
N GLN A 584 -4.26 30.20 21.28
CA GLN A 584 -5.22 30.96 20.49
C GLN A 584 -6.66 30.43 20.62
N ARG A 585 -7.00 29.98 21.82
CA ARG A 585 -8.32 29.47 22.18
C ARG A 585 -8.50 29.47 23.69
N ARG A 586 -9.75 29.40 24.12
CA ARG A 586 -10.08 29.24 25.54
C ARG A 586 -9.59 27.91 26.10
N ILE A 587 -8.97 27.95 27.28
CA ILE A 587 -8.62 26.78 28.09
C ILE A 587 -9.84 26.37 28.92
N PRO A 588 -10.33 25.12 28.79
CA PRO A 588 -11.45 24.65 29.61
C PRO A 588 -11.14 24.66 31.11
N SER A 589 -12.12 25.02 31.96
CA SER A 589 -11.88 25.18 33.41
C SER A 589 -11.38 23.91 34.11
N ASN A 590 -11.76 22.72 33.62
CA ASN A 590 -11.25 21.46 34.13
C ASN A 590 -9.77 21.25 33.82
N ILE A 591 -9.29 21.75 32.68
CA ILE A 591 -7.86 21.74 32.33
C ILE A 591 -7.10 22.74 33.20
N THR A 592 -7.60 23.96 33.36
CA THR A 592 -6.96 24.95 34.26
C THR A 592 -6.86 24.46 35.71
N ARG A 593 -7.86 23.70 36.21
CA ARG A 593 -7.76 23.07 37.53
C ARG A 593 -6.72 21.96 37.60
N LEU A 594 -6.49 21.25 36.49
CA LEU A 594 -5.54 20.14 36.41
C LEU A 594 -4.09 20.65 36.31
N THR A 595 -3.84 21.61 35.43
CA THR A 595 -2.49 22.08 35.07
C THR A 595 -2.09 23.38 35.78
N GLY A 596 -3.06 24.11 36.34
CA GLY A 596 -2.85 25.44 36.89
C GLY A 596 -2.68 26.53 35.83
N ILE A 597 -2.70 26.21 34.54
CA ILE A 597 -2.52 27.18 33.44
C ILE A 597 -3.86 27.82 33.09
N SER A 598 -3.96 29.14 33.29
CA SER A 598 -5.15 29.94 32.98
C SER A 598 -5.02 30.66 31.64
N ASP A 599 -6.16 31.07 31.06
CA ASP A 599 -6.19 31.91 29.85
C ASP A 599 -5.35 33.19 30.04
N GLU A 600 -5.31 33.77 31.24
CA GLU A 600 -4.54 34.98 31.54
C GLU A 600 -3.03 34.75 31.49
N MET A 601 -2.55 33.58 31.95
CA MET A 601 -1.12 33.24 31.94
C MET A 601 -0.55 33.09 30.52
N VAL A 602 -1.36 32.60 29.59
CA VAL A 602 -0.93 32.30 28.22
C VAL A 602 -1.28 33.40 27.23
N LYS A 603 -2.00 34.45 27.65
CA LYS A 603 -2.49 35.50 26.77
C LYS A 603 -1.35 36.22 26.03
N ASP A 604 -0.29 36.55 26.75
CA ASP A 604 0.88 37.26 26.21
C ASP A 604 2.08 36.30 25.98
N ALA A 605 1.86 34.99 26.10
CA ALA A 605 2.86 33.97 25.80
C ALA A 605 3.05 33.84 24.28
N PRO A 606 4.22 33.39 23.80
CA PRO A 606 4.46 33.22 22.37
C PRO A 606 3.50 32.20 21.74
N LEU A 607 3.22 32.39 20.44
CA LEU A 607 2.56 31.41 19.60
C LEU A 607 3.49 30.25 19.30
N PHE A 608 2.92 29.07 19.02
CA PHE A 608 3.72 27.94 18.56
C PHE A 608 4.55 28.27 17.30
N SER A 609 4.00 29.09 16.38
CA SER A 609 4.72 29.55 15.18
C SER A 609 5.99 30.33 15.46
N GLU A 610 6.06 31.02 16.60
CA GLU A 610 7.20 31.85 16.98
C GLU A 610 8.34 31.02 17.59
N VAL A 611 8.02 29.86 18.18
CA VAL A 611 9.00 28.95 18.83
C VAL A 611 9.27 27.66 18.04
N ALA A 612 8.61 27.47 16.90
CA ALA A 612 8.70 26.22 16.13
C ALA A 612 10.14 25.90 15.70
N ASN A 613 10.92 26.92 15.32
CA ASN A 613 12.32 26.77 14.94
C ASN A 613 13.18 26.33 16.14
N ASP A 614 13.02 26.97 17.30
CA ASP A 614 13.74 26.61 18.53
C ASP A 614 13.46 25.16 18.93
N ILE A 615 12.20 24.71 18.86
CA ILE A 615 11.83 23.32 19.16
C ILE A 615 12.47 22.36 18.14
N ALA A 616 12.47 22.72 16.86
CA ALA A 616 13.05 21.90 15.80
C ALA A 616 14.57 21.73 15.99
N GLU A 617 15.28 22.82 16.30
CA GLU A 617 16.72 22.87 16.57
C GLU A 617 17.07 22.12 17.87
N PHE A 618 16.33 22.38 18.96
CA PHE A 618 16.57 21.72 20.24
C PHE A 618 16.47 20.19 20.15
N THR A 619 15.52 19.71 19.34
CA THR A 619 15.27 18.28 19.08
C THR A 619 16.04 17.71 17.89
N GLU A 620 16.92 18.49 17.25
CA GLU A 620 17.72 18.02 16.11
C GLU A 620 18.69 16.91 16.54
N ASP A 621 18.82 15.90 15.68
CA ASP A 621 19.60 14.66 15.86
C ASP A 621 19.38 13.89 17.18
N ALA A 622 18.31 14.24 17.91
CA ALA A 622 17.94 13.62 19.16
C ALA A 622 16.77 12.65 19.01
N VAL A 623 16.71 11.68 19.92
CA VAL A 623 15.55 10.82 20.13
C VAL A 623 14.52 11.59 20.93
N PHE A 624 13.30 11.71 20.39
CA PHE A 624 12.18 12.31 21.11
C PHE A 624 11.66 11.32 22.16
N VAL A 625 11.84 11.63 23.42
CA VAL A 625 11.41 10.78 24.54
C VAL A 625 10.23 11.43 25.25
N ALA A 626 9.22 10.66 25.64
CA ALA A 626 8.17 11.16 26.51
C ALA A 626 7.47 10.04 27.29
N HIS A 627 6.79 10.40 28.37
CA HIS A 627 6.05 9.47 29.21
C HIS A 627 4.65 9.23 28.66
N ASN A 628 4.54 8.25 27.74
CA ASN A 628 3.44 8.07 26.77
C ASN A 628 3.65 8.84 25.46
N VAL A 629 4.79 8.59 24.81
CA VAL A 629 5.31 9.34 23.66
C VAL A 629 4.35 9.67 22.52
N ASN A 630 3.32 8.84 22.28
CA ASN A 630 2.38 9.10 21.20
C ASN A 630 1.50 10.33 21.45
N PHE A 631 1.29 10.70 22.72
CA PHE A 631 0.53 11.88 23.10
C PHE A 631 1.31 13.15 22.72
N ASP A 632 2.46 13.38 23.36
CA ASP A 632 3.28 14.60 23.22
C ASP A 632 3.77 14.78 21.77
N TYR A 633 4.32 13.71 21.19
CA TYR A 633 4.78 13.70 19.81
C TYR A 633 3.64 13.99 18.82
N GLY A 634 2.43 13.49 19.12
CA GLY A 634 1.25 13.70 18.29
C GLY A 634 0.82 15.16 18.24
N PHE A 635 0.83 15.84 19.40
CA PHE A 635 0.52 17.27 19.48
C PHE A 635 1.57 18.14 18.79
N ILE A 636 2.86 17.91 19.08
CA ILE A 636 3.94 18.67 18.43
C ILE A 636 3.90 18.48 16.92
N LYS A 637 3.76 17.24 16.44
CA LYS A 637 3.62 16.95 15.01
C LYS A 637 2.42 17.67 14.39
N GLN A 638 1.30 17.75 15.10
CA GLN A 638 0.11 18.45 14.61
C GLN A 638 0.28 19.97 14.60
N GLU A 639 0.98 20.56 15.56
CA GLU A 639 1.30 22.00 15.54
C GLU A 639 2.23 22.34 14.36
N PHE A 640 3.29 21.55 14.10
CA PHE A 640 4.11 21.73 12.90
C PHE A 640 3.31 21.54 11.60
N ALA A 641 2.39 20.58 11.55
CA ALA A 641 1.54 20.37 10.38
C ALA A 641 0.63 21.58 10.09
N ARG A 642 0.19 22.32 11.12
CA ARG A 642 -0.57 23.58 10.95
C ARG A 642 0.28 24.71 10.35
N LEU A 643 1.60 24.62 10.47
CA LEU A 643 2.55 25.52 9.81
C LEU A 643 3.01 24.99 8.44
N GLU A 644 2.38 23.93 7.93
CA GLU A 644 2.79 23.22 6.71
C GLU A 644 4.22 22.66 6.76
N GLN A 645 4.73 22.46 7.98
CA GLN A 645 6.06 21.90 8.24
C GLN A 645 5.96 20.45 8.70
N SER A 646 6.94 19.63 8.34
CA SER A 646 6.98 18.23 8.77
C SER A 646 7.86 18.04 10.01
N PHE A 647 7.29 17.54 11.10
CA PHE A 647 8.06 17.12 12.27
C PHE A 647 8.28 15.61 12.27
N ARG A 648 9.55 15.18 12.20
CA ARG A 648 9.96 13.77 12.20
C ARG A 648 11.22 13.54 13.03
N ARG A 649 11.09 12.84 14.15
CA ARG A 649 12.20 12.36 15.00
C ARG A 649 12.03 10.85 15.30
N PRO A 650 13.12 10.12 15.58
CA PRO A 650 13.06 8.86 16.32
C PRO A 650 12.33 9.10 17.65
N LYS A 651 11.61 8.11 18.17
CA LYS A 651 10.81 8.29 19.39
C LYS A 651 10.91 7.12 20.35
N MET A 652 10.95 7.41 21.64
CA MET A 652 11.05 6.42 22.72
C MET A 652 10.04 6.73 23.82
N CYS A 653 9.50 5.68 24.45
CA CYS A 653 8.46 5.82 25.47
C CYS A 653 8.96 5.29 26.80
N THR A 654 9.11 6.15 27.80
CA THR A 654 9.60 5.74 29.12
C THR A 654 8.69 4.71 29.79
N VAL A 655 7.37 4.73 29.53
CA VAL A 655 6.45 3.66 29.98
C VAL A 655 6.83 2.29 29.40
N ARG A 656 7.24 2.23 28.13
CA ARG A 656 7.63 0.96 27.49
C ARG A 656 8.97 0.49 28.02
N GLU A 657 9.93 1.40 28.16
CA GLU A 657 11.24 1.07 28.72
C GLU A 657 11.11 0.59 30.15
N MET A 658 10.39 1.31 31.03
CA MET A 658 10.18 0.88 32.42
C MET A 658 9.45 -0.45 32.53
N ARG A 659 8.49 -0.77 31.65
CA ARG A 659 7.84 -2.10 31.64
C ARG A 659 8.78 -3.23 31.26
N ARG A 660 9.74 -2.93 30.38
CA ARG A 660 10.71 -3.90 29.88
C ARG A 660 11.80 -4.15 30.94
N THR A 661 12.30 -3.10 31.57
CA THR A 661 13.44 -3.16 32.50
C THR A 661 13.01 -3.42 33.94
N HIS A 662 11.81 -3.00 34.32
CA HIS A 662 11.23 -3.17 35.67
C HIS A 662 9.84 -3.81 35.60
N PRO A 663 9.71 -5.06 35.12
CA PRO A 663 8.41 -5.72 34.96
C PRO A 663 7.71 -5.97 36.31
N GLY A 664 6.38 -6.09 36.27
CA GLY A 664 5.57 -6.50 37.44
C GLY A 664 5.08 -5.37 38.36
N LEU A 665 5.41 -4.09 38.08
CA LEU A 665 4.88 -2.96 38.86
C LEU A 665 3.35 -2.79 38.69
N PRO A 666 2.63 -2.37 39.76
CA PRO A 666 1.16 -2.26 39.74
C PRO A 666 0.64 -1.13 38.84
N SER A 667 1.46 -0.11 38.57
CA SER A 667 1.13 1.01 37.71
C SER A 667 2.39 1.61 37.10
N TYR A 668 2.30 2.03 35.84
CA TYR A 668 3.38 2.70 35.09
C TYR A 668 3.01 4.13 34.71
N SER A 669 2.15 4.79 35.48
CA SER A 669 1.95 6.24 35.39
C SER A 669 3.13 6.98 36.00
N LEU A 670 3.42 8.18 35.48
CA LEU A 670 4.55 9.00 35.92
C LEU A 670 4.52 9.21 37.44
N ALA A 671 3.37 9.58 38.00
CA ALA A 671 3.17 9.78 39.44
C ALA A 671 3.50 8.53 40.28
N ASN A 672 3.08 7.35 39.83
CA ASN A 672 3.29 6.12 40.59
C ASN A 672 4.73 5.62 40.47
N LEU A 673 5.35 5.77 39.29
CA LEU A 673 6.74 5.39 39.07
C LEU A 673 7.69 6.31 39.84
N THR A 674 7.50 7.63 39.77
CA THR A 674 8.32 8.59 40.51
C THR A 674 8.23 8.38 42.01
N LYS A 675 7.03 8.10 42.54
CA LYS A 675 6.84 7.69 43.94
C LYS A 675 7.54 6.38 44.27
N HIS A 676 7.48 5.37 43.39
CA HIS A 676 8.08 4.06 43.63
C HIS A 676 9.61 4.12 43.68
N PHE A 677 10.23 4.92 42.79
CA PHE A 677 11.68 5.08 42.68
C PHE A 677 12.23 6.27 43.47
N TYR A 678 11.42 6.90 44.34
CA TYR A 678 11.81 8.06 45.16
C TYR A 678 12.36 9.24 44.35
N ILE A 679 11.87 9.45 43.12
CA ILE A 679 12.22 10.59 42.27
C ILE A 679 11.43 11.81 42.74
N SER A 680 12.15 12.87 43.10
CA SER A 680 11.53 14.14 43.52
C SER A 680 10.80 14.81 42.36
N MET A 681 9.57 15.26 42.60
CA MET A 681 8.82 16.13 41.69
C MET A 681 8.43 17.40 42.45
N GLU A 682 8.90 18.56 41.98
CA GLU A 682 8.58 19.84 42.61
C GLU A 682 7.11 20.24 42.40
N ARG A 683 6.56 19.96 41.21
CA ARG A 683 5.15 20.24 40.88
C ARG A 683 4.65 19.31 39.77
N HIS A 684 3.74 18.40 40.12
CA HIS A 684 3.02 17.57 39.14
C HIS A 684 2.15 18.45 38.23
N HIS A 685 2.10 18.15 36.91
CA HIS A 685 1.38 18.95 35.89
C HIS A 685 2.03 20.30 35.56
N ARG A 686 3.37 20.32 35.55
CA ARG A 686 4.15 21.37 34.93
C ARG A 686 5.12 20.72 33.97
N ALA A 687 5.09 21.14 32.71
CA ALA A 687 5.73 20.40 31.64
C ALA A 687 7.23 20.13 31.88
N LEU A 688 8.00 21.11 32.35
CA LEU A 688 9.43 20.87 32.62
C LEU A 688 9.67 19.94 33.82
N SER A 689 8.84 20.01 34.86
CA SER A 689 8.96 19.13 36.04
C SER A 689 8.70 17.68 35.63
N ASP A 690 7.67 17.45 34.83
CA ASP A 690 7.28 16.11 34.39
C ASP A 690 8.28 15.56 33.36
N ALA A 691 8.84 16.40 32.48
CA ALA A 691 9.94 16.04 31.58
C ALA A 691 11.22 15.64 32.35
N LYS A 692 11.58 16.36 33.42
CA LYS A 692 12.71 15.98 34.29
C LYS A 692 12.48 14.66 35.01
N ALA A 693 11.29 14.46 35.56
CA ALA A 693 10.93 13.21 36.21
C ALA A 693 10.99 12.02 35.23
N ALA A 694 10.50 12.22 33.99
CA ALA A 694 10.61 11.23 32.93
C ALA A 694 12.06 10.99 32.49
N ALA A 695 12.93 12.01 32.54
CA ALA A 695 14.36 11.88 32.26
C ALA A 695 15.06 10.99 33.29
N GLU A 696 14.78 11.16 34.57
CA GLU A 696 15.30 10.28 35.63
C GLU A 696 14.81 8.83 35.48
N LEU A 697 13.54 8.63 35.13
CA LEU A 697 13.03 7.28 34.81
C LEU A 697 13.75 6.66 33.60
N LEU A 698 14.08 7.47 32.59
CA LEU A 698 14.83 7.00 31.43
C LEU A 698 16.22 6.52 31.88
N LYS A 699 16.93 7.29 32.71
CA LYS A 699 18.25 6.91 33.27
C LYS A 699 18.18 5.60 34.05
N LEU A 700 17.17 5.41 34.90
CA LEU A 700 16.99 4.15 35.64
C LEU A 700 16.73 2.95 34.72
N ALA A 701 15.89 3.13 33.69
CA ALA A 701 15.66 2.05 32.71
C ALA A 701 16.96 1.66 32.01
N PHE A 702 17.75 2.67 31.67
CA PHE A 702 19.02 2.58 31.02
C PHE A 702 20.09 1.88 31.86
N GLU A 703 20.31 2.31 33.10
CA GLU A 703 21.20 1.64 34.05
C GLU A 703 20.84 0.16 34.21
N LYS A 704 19.54 -0.15 34.31
CA LYS A 704 19.09 -1.53 34.48
C LYS A 704 19.37 -2.42 33.28
N ASP A 705 19.30 -1.86 32.08
CA ASP A 705 19.62 -2.55 30.85
C ASP A 705 21.10 -2.87 30.72
N ASP A 706 21.96 -1.93 31.11
CA ASP A 706 23.40 -2.10 31.09
C ASP A 706 23.81 -3.23 32.05
N GLU A 707 23.24 -3.27 33.27
CA GLU A 707 23.44 -4.38 34.22
C GLU A 707 23.08 -5.75 33.64
N VAL A 708 21.96 -5.85 32.92
CA VAL A 708 21.47 -7.13 32.36
C VAL A 708 22.35 -7.59 31.20
N ASN A 709 22.84 -6.66 30.39
CA ASN A 709 23.74 -6.97 29.28
C ASN A 709 25.13 -7.39 29.75
N ASP A 710 25.65 -6.76 30.81
CA ASP A 710 26.94 -7.16 31.40
C ASP A 710 26.86 -8.58 32.00
N LEU A 711 25.77 -8.91 32.70
CA LEU A 711 25.52 -10.26 33.24
C LEU A 711 25.26 -11.34 32.17
N ALA A 712 24.97 -10.96 30.92
CA ALA A 712 24.75 -11.88 29.82
C ALA A 712 26.02 -12.12 28.99
N ASN A 713 27.05 -11.26 29.16
CA ASN A 713 28.34 -11.34 28.47
C ASN A 713 29.46 -11.93 29.35
N ASP A 714 29.26 -12.02 30.67
CA ASP A 714 30.02 -12.84 31.61
C ASP A 714 29.47 -14.27 31.72
#